data_AF-U2L9K0-F1
#
_entry.id   AF-U2L9K0-F1
#
_cell.length_a   1.000
_cell.length_b   1.000
_cell.length_c   1.000
_cell.angle_alpha   90.00
_cell.angle_beta   90.00
_cell.angle_gamma   90.00
#
_symmetry.space_group_name_H-M   'P 1'
#
loop_
_entity.id
_entity.type
_entity.pdbx_description
1 polymer ?
#
loop_
_entity_poly.entity_id
_entity_poly.type
_entity_poly.pdbx_seq_one_letter_code
_entity_poly.pdbx_strand_id
1 'polypeptide(L)'
;MRPAYNIKEESNGEWKFFIANDQFNEVLQKVISAVRNNDADNHKSIWIAGTYGTGKSHAGAVIQHLLCDPIEDIREYVEDEYKKEKYDILRNSLLQLREKKRLFPVNMYGYQNIAHEEDLSLQMQREIKRALSAAKIDITVQTDFDMYVQHVENQPQFWENLIEQSAQLASVAPDTNKLKQRLRAADTDVLESVRQALRIGGYDIRLQSNNLKQWIFEVQNALREKTDYNGLLIIWDEFTEVMTSSIGTRLLVQLQELAEAMMNAENDSYFLFISHPSALNTLKEEEREKTKGRYHYIIYNMEPVSAFKIMSKKFEIVNYTLYMMRQDRFFNIHPELLEMFSTTSTDTEQTIENIKNLFPLHPATANLATYYAREAGSSSRSVFEFLASDAVHEFLDDDEAYKAEQTITADYLWDYVQEFFESDSTKFGAVTERYNSHHLAVESQGDCYLKVFKGILLLNALNNIANNDTVTPSEENIYNLFSGTKEQDDLPTILDFFNDKSIIQRQPNGNFSILFTALPGDEIQKIKQELKTSSFLFTDQVIKFGSTASNIFTRNLSQVARPYAFHFFGIQGNEYTLMNQIANAKKQTQPYEVFLAIMVARNNQELLLLKEIAEKNCKDERFTTISFVVIEAIMGDKEYERFIEYQANAQCAQSHGLPQQYQTYTKQAAEMIQQWVNKMRGNNVTFYLNGDSMTIVGSKMTSTINGSIAPSIFTSGPESLETIRTKFSATYWKKASVKATVDAVLSYNTKQDIIDKCGGPARHVEFLLQDSVDDNLQWKDTISPNHPLKKVCDYVDEWLSGRHTSKNQSFNLGDKLIGLTEAPFGLFQSYAPMAMVAFAMRKYVNIIFDTNGKQRTAQHLVEDVVELFKAWENGKTNNKLNFIFESKEAGRVCKSLIRMFNLNKLKGYSDISSLKDARWAVLHVYCKEKGYPLWSLKNIEDCTPEIREFIDNLMRVVSDPESMKNPSLLENTINGYDTLKTDFGNLLIPSANNFHKGFVTYMQSIDNVNVMDEEVEEALKYLHEHLESEVGLWTEEEVKDKLKDWRISKVTPIVQPASTSNPSTIIDDSSVDTPAVDSEELKKKRNKAINRINNSEDLRQAIENMITEEDSFVIDILLKYV
;
A
#
# COMPACT_ATOMS: atom_id res chain seq x y z
N MET A 1 44.38 -23.80 2.17
CA MET A 1 44.57 -23.85 0.70
C MET A 1 43.93 -22.61 0.07
N ARG A 2 44.47 -22.12 -1.06
CA ARG A 2 44.25 -20.76 -1.59
C ARG A 2 42.80 -20.47 -2.05
N PRO A 3 42.31 -19.23 -1.90
CA PRO A 3 40.91 -18.85 -2.15
C PRO A 3 40.54 -18.57 -3.63
N ALA A 4 41.49 -18.59 -4.59
CA ALA A 4 41.22 -18.36 -6.02
C ALA A 4 42.19 -19.14 -6.92
N TYR A 5 41.71 -19.60 -8.09
CA TYR A 5 42.52 -20.26 -9.13
C TYR A 5 43.48 -19.26 -9.77
N ASN A 6 44.78 -19.53 -9.73
CA ASN A 6 45.83 -18.67 -10.28
C ASN A 6 46.55 -19.40 -11.41
N ILE A 7 46.44 -18.87 -12.64
CA ILE A 7 47.02 -19.45 -13.86
C ILE A 7 48.56 -19.59 -13.76
N LYS A 8 49.24 -18.77 -12.94
CA LYS A 8 50.70 -18.88 -12.74
C LYS A 8 51.14 -20.01 -11.79
N GLU A 9 50.22 -20.55 -11.00
CA GLU A 9 50.53 -21.49 -9.91
C GLU A 9 49.69 -22.77 -9.97
N GLU A 10 49.17 -23.12 -11.15
CA GLU A 10 48.36 -24.32 -11.41
C GLU A 10 49.13 -25.63 -11.12
N SER A 11 48.47 -26.61 -10.48
CA SER A 11 49.04 -27.95 -10.29
C SER A 11 48.82 -28.83 -11.52
N ASN A 12 49.75 -29.75 -11.78
CA ASN A 12 49.76 -30.56 -13.00
C ASN A 12 48.45 -31.37 -13.18
N GLY A 13 47.70 -31.09 -14.25
CA GLY A 13 46.45 -31.78 -14.61
C GLY A 13 45.16 -31.20 -14.03
N GLU A 14 45.20 -30.09 -13.29
CA GLU A 14 44.01 -29.47 -12.69
C GLU A 14 43.00 -28.99 -13.75
N TRP A 15 43.45 -28.43 -14.88
CA TRP A 15 42.57 -27.96 -15.95
C TRP A 15 41.66 -29.05 -16.56
N LYS A 16 42.08 -30.33 -16.54
CA LYS A 16 41.30 -31.45 -17.12
C LYS A 16 39.97 -31.68 -16.39
N PHE A 17 39.84 -31.19 -15.15
CA PHE A 17 38.61 -31.29 -14.36
C PHE A 17 37.60 -30.18 -14.67
N PHE A 18 37.93 -29.25 -15.58
CA PHE A 18 36.99 -28.24 -16.04
C PHE A 18 35.80 -28.90 -16.76
N ILE A 19 34.58 -28.43 -16.48
CA ILE A 19 33.36 -28.92 -17.11
C ILE A 19 32.88 -27.84 -18.07
N ALA A 20 32.82 -28.15 -19.36
CA ALA A 20 32.34 -27.22 -20.36
C ALA A 20 30.82 -27.04 -20.23
N ASN A 21 30.39 -25.79 -20.17
CA ASN A 21 29.01 -25.36 -20.30
C ASN A 21 28.80 -24.64 -21.63
N ASP A 22 27.56 -24.29 -21.94
CA ASP A 22 27.24 -23.69 -23.23
C ASP A 22 27.87 -22.29 -23.37
N GLN A 23 27.95 -21.52 -22.29
CA GLN A 23 28.68 -20.25 -22.26
C GLN A 23 30.18 -20.40 -22.58
N PHE A 24 30.86 -21.39 -22.02
CA PHE A 24 32.26 -21.69 -22.34
C PHE A 24 32.40 -22.17 -23.78
N ASN A 25 31.45 -22.97 -24.29
CA ASN A 25 31.46 -23.44 -25.67
C ASN A 25 31.33 -22.27 -26.66
N GLU A 26 30.53 -21.25 -26.36
CA GLU A 26 30.48 -20.02 -27.15
C GLU A 26 31.81 -19.24 -27.12
N VAL A 27 32.45 -19.13 -25.95
CA VAL A 27 33.78 -18.52 -25.81
C VAL A 27 34.78 -19.29 -26.68
N LEU A 28 34.82 -20.61 -26.56
CA LEU A 28 35.72 -21.47 -27.30
C LEU A 28 35.47 -21.37 -28.82
N GLN A 29 34.22 -21.30 -29.27
CA GLN A 29 33.88 -21.07 -30.67
C GLN A 29 34.43 -19.74 -31.20
N LYS A 30 34.31 -18.65 -30.44
CA LYS A 30 34.85 -17.33 -30.82
C LYS A 30 36.38 -17.36 -30.86
N VAL A 31 37.01 -18.00 -29.88
CA VAL A 31 38.47 -18.19 -29.82
C VAL A 31 38.96 -18.99 -31.02
N ILE A 32 38.33 -20.12 -31.34
CA ILE A 32 38.67 -20.95 -32.51
C ILE A 32 38.52 -20.13 -33.80
N SER A 33 37.45 -19.34 -33.91
CA SER A 33 37.19 -18.50 -35.08
C SER A 33 38.25 -17.40 -35.25
N ALA A 34 38.67 -16.77 -34.15
CA ALA A 34 39.72 -15.75 -34.12
C ALA A 34 41.08 -16.30 -34.52
N VAL A 35 41.46 -17.46 -33.98
CA VAL A 35 42.76 -18.10 -34.25
C VAL A 35 42.82 -18.71 -35.64
N ARG A 36 41.69 -19.20 -36.17
CA ARG A 36 41.61 -19.74 -37.53
C ARG A 36 41.98 -18.70 -38.58
N ASN A 37 41.70 -17.41 -38.33
CA ASN A 37 42.10 -16.28 -39.17
C ASN A 37 41.60 -16.40 -40.63
N ASN A 38 40.33 -16.81 -40.79
CA ASN A 38 39.68 -16.91 -42.11
C ASN A 38 38.84 -15.67 -42.46
N ASP A 39 38.57 -14.81 -41.48
CA ASP A 39 37.70 -13.65 -41.59
C ASP A 39 38.29 -12.50 -40.75
N ALA A 40 38.51 -11.35 -41.40
CA ALA A 40 39.14 -10.18 -40.81
C ALA A 40 38.33 -9.59 -39.65
N ASP A 41 36.99 -9.71 -39.68
CA ASP A 41 36.14 -9.21 -38.59
C ASP A 41 36.20 -10.09 -37.33
N ASN A 42 36.53 -11.37 -37.51
CA ASN A 42 36.64 -12.36 -36.45
C ASN A 42 38.05 -12.49 -35.88
N HIS A 43 39.08 -12.03 -36.60
CA HIS A 43 40.48 -12.10 -36.16
C HIS A 43 40.80 -10.98 -35.15
N LYS A 44 40.29 -11.12 -33.92
CA LYS A 44 40.44 -10.16 -32.80
C LYS A 44 40.97 -10.83 -31.55
N SER A 45 41.64 -10.06 -30.70
CA SER A 45 42.00 -10.47 -29.34
C SER A 45 40.75 -10.66 -28.46
N ILE A 46 40.86 -11.45 -27.39
CA ILE A 46 39.73 -11.89 -26.55
C ILE A 46 39.76 -11.18 -25.21
N TRP A 47 38.58 -10.76 -24.72
CA TRP A 47 38.43 -10.19 -23.39
C TRP A 47 37.26 -10.84 -22.66
N ILE A 48 37.56 -11.59 -21.59
CA ILE A 48 36.60 -12.27 -20.73
C ILE A 48 36.36 -11.43 -19.46
N ALA A 49 35.11 -11.00 -19.23
CA ALA A 49 34.74 -10.18 -18.08
C ALA A 49 33.68 -10.87 -17.20
N GLY A 50 33.98 -11.13 -15.92
CA GLY A 50 33.08 -11.85 -15.01
C GLY A 50 33.33 -11.55 -13.53
N THR A 51 32.31 -11.71 -12.68
CA THR A 51 32.43 -11.47 -11.22
C THR A 51 33.42 -12.45 -10.56
N TYR A 52 33.86 -12.17 -9.33
CA TYR A 52 34.70 -13.13 -8.60
C TYR A 52 33.94 -14.44 -8.36
N GLY A 53 34.64 -15.57 -8.48
CA GLY A 53 34.04 -16.90 -8.31
C GLY A 53 33.29 -17.47 -9.52
N THR A 54 33.24 -16.78 -10.67
CA THR A 54 32.56 -17.30 -11.88
C THR A 54 33.35 -18.35 -12.66
N GLY A 55 34.58 -18.67 -12.25
CA GLY A 55 35.44 -19.62 -12.97
C GLY A 55 36.19 -19.03 -14.18
N LYS A 56 36.16 -17.72 -14.39
CA LYS A 56 36.79 -17.02 -15.54
C LYS A 56 38.29 -17.33 -15.72
N SER A 57 39.07 -17.36 -14.65
CA SER A 57 40.51 -17.65 -14.71
C SER A 57 40.79 -19.12 -15.04
N HIS A 58 39.94 -20.05 -14.55
CA HIS A 58 40.02 -21.47 -14.90
C HIS A 58 39.64 -21.70 -16.38
N ALA A 59 38.59 -21.04 -16.87
CA ALA A 59 38.25 -21.05 -18.31
C ALA A 59 39.40 -20.51 -19.18
N GLY A 60 40.09 -19.45 -18.73
CA GLY A 60 41.29 -18.93 -19.39
C GLY A 60 42.44 -19.95 -19.45
N ALA A 61 42.68 -20.68 -18.37
CA ALA A 61 43.67 -21.75 -18.33
C ALA A 61 43.32 -22.91 -19.29
N VAL A 62 42.06 -23.32 -19.35
CA VAL A 62 41.64 -24.35 -20.33
C VAL A 62 41.85 -23.87 -21.76
N ILE A 63 41.52 -22.63 -22.09
CA ILE A 63 41.81 -22.05 -23.41
C ILE A 63 43.31 -22.06 -23.71
N GLN A 64 44.15 -21.75 -22.73
CA GLN A 64 45.61 -21.86 -22.84
C GLN A 64 46.01 -23.28 -23.23
N HIS A 65 45.61 -24.29 -22.44
CA HIS A 65 45.96 -25.69 -22.73
C HIS A 65 45.45 -26.12 -24.11
N LEU A 66 44.19 -25.85 -24.43
CA LEU A 66 43.61 -26.22 -25.72
C LEU A 66 44.33 -25.61 -26.93
N LEU A 67 44.94 -24.42 -26.82
CA LEU A 67 45.64 -23.74 -27.92
C LEU A 67 47.17 -23.88 -27.93
N CYS A 68 47.77 -24.17 -26.77
CA CYS A 68 49.20 -24.11 -26.56
C CYS A 68 49.85 -25.49 -26.36
N ASP A 69 49.13 -26.45 -25.77
CA ASP A 69 49.70 -27.78 -25.45
C ASP A 69 49.68 -28.72 -26.65
N PRO A 70 50.60 -29.68 -26.76
CA PRO A 70 50.58 -30.67 -27.84
C PRO A 70 49.20 -31.32 -28.04
N ILE A 71 48.83 -31.60 -29.30
CA ILE A 71 47.49 -32.13 -29.62
C ILE A 71 47.18 -33.45 -28.90
N GLU A 72 48.19 -34.27 -28.63
CA GLU A 72 48.04 -35.54 -27.90
C GLU A 72 47.65 -35.34 -26.43
N ASP A 73 48.11 -34.25 -25.79
CA ASP A 73 47.87 -33.98 -24.37
C ASP A 73 46.44 -33.47 -24.13
N ILE A 74 45.78 -32.93 -25.16
CA ILE A 74 44.42 -32.39 -25.10
C ILE A 74 43.35 -33.35 -25.67
N ARG A 75 43.76 -34.36 -26.47
CA ARG A 75 42.84 -35.22 -27.22
C ARG A 75 41.86 -35.96 -26.32
N GLU A 76 42.36 -36.58 -25.24
CA GLU A 76 41.56 -37.32 -24.27
C GLU A 76 40.42 -36.46 -23.68
N TYR A 77 40.76 -35.25 -23.21
CA TYR A 77 39.80 -34.30 -22.67
C TYR A 77 38.77 -33.87 -23.72
N VAL A 78 39.22 -33.55 -24.94
CA VAL A 78 38.34 -33.08 -26.02
C VAL A 78 37.38 -34.17 -26.50
N GLU A 79 37.85 -35.42 -26.62
CA GLU A 79 37.02 -36.54 -27.09
C GLU A 79 36.00 -36.97 -26.03
N ASP A 80 36.33 -36.89 -24.74
CA ASP A 80 35.41 -37.18 -23.64
C ASP A 80 34.39 -36.05 -23.41
N GLU A 81 34.85 -34.80 -23.23
CA GLU A 81 33.96 -33.68 -22.89
C GLU A 81 33.00 -33.35 -24.04
N TYR A 82 33.45 -33.51 -25.28
CA TYR A 82 32.67 -33.24 -26.49
C TYR A 82 32.22 -34.53 -27.20
N LYS A 83 31.96 -35.61 -26.44
CA LYS A 83 31.55 -36.92 -26.98
C LYS A 83 30.20 -36.93 -27.69
N LYS A 84 29.22 -36.15 -27.19
CA LYS A 84 27.83 -36.12 -27.70
C LYS A 84 27.76 -35.54 -29.13
N GLU A 85 26.89 -36.08 -29.98
CA GLU A 85 26.74 -35.67 -31.41
C GLU A 85 26.54 -34.15 -31.58
N LYS A 86 25.81 -33.50 -30.66
CA LYS A 86 25.57 -32.04 -30.70
C LYS A 86 26.85 -31.20 -30.69
N TYR A 87 27.98 -31.74 -30.21
CA TYR A 87 29.26 -31.06 -30.13
C TYR A 87 30.25 -31.43 -31.25
N ASP A 88 29.84 -32.26 -32.22
CA ASP A 88 30.71 -32.73 -33.30
C ASP A 88 31.38 -31.60 -34.07
N ILE A 89 30.63 -30.53 -34.37
CA ILE A 89 31.14 -29.38 -35.12
C ILE A 89 32.25 -28.65 -34.34
N LEU A 90 32.05 -28.44 -33.04
CA LEU A 90 33.01 -27.75 -32.17
C LEU A 90 34.26 -28.60 -31.95
N ARG A 91 34.08 -29.89 -31.63
CA ARG A 91 35.15 -30.87 -31.46
C ARG A 91 36.03 -30.97 -32.70
N ASN A 92 35.43 -31.19 -33.86
CA ASN A 92 36.14 -31.31 -35.13
C ASN A 92 36.83 -29.99 -35.50
N SER A 93 36.17 -28.85 -35.25
CA SER A 93 36.74 -27.53 -35.53
C SER A 93 37.98 -27.22 -34.70
N LEU A 94 38.00 -27.63 -33.43
CA LEU A 94 39.15 -27.47 -32.54
C LEU A 94 40.31 -28.36 -32.98
N LEU A 95 40.06 -29.66 -33.18
CA LEU A 95 41.12 -30.61 -33.58
C LEU A 95 41.74 -30.23 -34.94
N GLN A 96 40.92 -29.85 -35.93
CA GLN A 96 41.41 -29.37 -37.23
C GLN A 96 42.21 -28.06 -37.15
N LEU A 97 41.87 -27.17 -36.21
CA LEU A 97 42.65 -25.96 -35.96
C LEU A 97 44.03 -26.33 -35.40
N ARG A 98 44.05 -27.25 -34.41
CA ARG A 98 45.26 -27.66 -33.69
C ARG A 98 46.24 -28.47 -34.54
N GLU A 99 45.77 -29.15 -35.58
CA GLU A 99 46.63 -29.75 -36.61
C GLU A 99 47.42 -28.70 -37.40
N LYS A 100 46.93 -27.45 -37.47
CA LYS A 100 47.51 -26.40 -38.33
C LYS A 100 48.17 -25.27 -37.58
N LYS A 101 47.68 -24.93 -36.38
CA LYS A 101 48.13 -23.78 -35.61
C LYS A 101 48.36 -24.10 -34.15
N ARG A 102 49.50 -23.65 -33.61
CA ARG A 102 49.87 -23.69 -32.20
C ARG A 102 50.41 -22.37 -31.68
N LEU A 103 49.96 -21.95 -30.51
CA LEU A 103 50.34 -20.67 -29.91
C LEU A 103 51.25 -20.88 -28.70
N PHE A 104 52.14 -19.92 -28.45
CA PHE A 104 53.07 -19.93 -27.34
C PHE A 104 52.50 -19.12 -26.16
N PRO A 105 52.31 -19.73 -24.97
CA PRO A 105 51.65 -19.08 -23.85
C PRO A 105 52.58 -18.11 -23.11
N VAL A 106 52.07 -16.92 -22.80
CA VAL A 106 52.75 -15.92 -21.97
C VAL A 106 51.79 -15.41 -20.91
N ASN A 107 52.07 -15.73 -19.64
CA ASN A 107 51.14 -15.46 -18.53
C ASN A 107 51.55 -14.22 -17.73
N MET A 108 50.64 -13.26 -17.63
CA MET A 108 50.73 -12.01 -16.87
C MET A 108 49.61 -11.96 -15.82
N TYR A 109 49.83 -11.23 -14.73
CA TYR A 109 48.92 -11.20 -13.59
C TYR A 109 48.92 -9.84 -12.89
N GLY A 110 47.76 -9.17 -12.80
CA GLY A 110 47.60 -7.91 -12.07
C GLY A 110 48.42 -6.74 -12.62
N TYR A 111 48.62 -5.70 -11.80
CA TYR A 111 49.26 -4.43 -12.20
C TYR A 111 50.79 -4.48 -12.43
N GLN A 112 51.48 -5.49 -11.88
CA GLN A 112 52.92 -5.77 -12.03
C GLN A 112 53.88 -4.57 -12.20
N ASN A 113 54.20 -3.82 -11.15
CA ASN A 113 55.26 -2.77 -11.14
C ASN A 113 55.23 -1.75 -12.32
N ILE A 114 54.12 -1.58 -13.03
CA ILE A 114 54.00 -0.60 -14.12
C ILE A 114 53.73 0.77 -13.48
N ALA A 115 54.75 1.50 -13.02
CA ALA A 115 54.53 2.80 -12.36
C ALA A 115 54.24 3.93 -13.38
N HIS A 116 54.79 3.80 -14.59
CA HIS A 116 54.67 4.75 -15.69
C HIS A 116 54.30 4.06 -17.01
N GLU A 117 53.79 4.85 -17.96
CA GLU A 117 53.33 4.36 -19.27
C GLU A 117 54.46 3.68 -20.07
N GLU A 118 55.70 4.16 -19.91
CA GLU A 118 56.91 3.61 -20.54
C GLU A 118 57.36 2.25 -19.97
N ASP A 119 56.77 1.79 -18.86
CA ASP A 119 57.11 0.52 -18.22
C ASP A 119 56.36 -0.66 -18.85
N LEU A 120 55.29 -0.41 -19.61
CA LEU A 120 54.49 -1.44 -20.28
C LEU A 120 55.32 -2.26 -21.27
N SER A 121 56.05 -1.58 -22.15
CA SER A 121 56.93 -2.23 -23.15
C SER A 121 57.94 -3.15 -22.49
N LEU A 122 58.58 -2.65 -21.43
CA LEU A 122 59.58 -3.38 -20.68
C LEU A 122 59.01 -4.62 -19.99
N GLN A 123 57.86 -4.46 -19.35
CA GLN A 123 57.20 -5.53 -18.62
C GLN A 123 56.78 -6.66 -19.56
N MET A 124 56.21 -6.32 -20.72
CA MET A 124 55.87 -7.29 -21.74
C MET A 124 57.10 -8.02 -22.28
N GLN A 125 58.16 -7.30 -22.63
CA GLN A 125 59.43 -7.92 -23.08
C GLN A 125 60.00 -8.87 -22.02
N ARG A 126 59.94 -8.49 -20.74
CA ARG A 126 60.43 -9.30 -19.62
C ARG A 126 59.65 -10.59 -19.44
N GLU A 127 58.32 -10.53 -19.41
CA GLU A 127 57.49 -11.73 -19.22
C GLU A 127 57.58 -12.67 -20.43
N ILE A 128 57.66 -12.12 -21.66
CA ILE A 128 57.89 -12.92 -22.87
C ILE A 128 59.26 -13.63 -22.82
N LYS A 129 60.34 -12.92 -22.46
CA LYS A 129 61.67 -13.54 -22.30
C LYS A 129 61.68 -14.60 -21.20
N ARG A 130 61.02 -14.35 -20.06
CA ARG A 130 60.89 -15.35 -18.98
C ARG A 130 60.18 -16.61 -19.47
N ALA A 131 59.07 -16.47 -20.18
CA ALA A 131 58.33 -17.60 -20.74
C ALA A 131 59.19 -18.40 -21.73
N LEU A 132 59.89 -17.73 -22.66
CA LEU A 132 60.80 -18.37 -23.61
C LEU A 132 61.94 -19.13 -22.91
N SER A 133 62.55 -18.53 -21.88
CA SER A 133 63.61 -19.16 -21.09
C SER A 133 63.10 -20.38 -20.30
N ALA A 134 61.92 -20.30 -19.69
CA ALA A 134 61.30 -21.41 -18.99
C ALA A 134 61.00 -22.60 -19.94
N ALA A 135 60.57 -22.29 -21.17
CA ALA A 135 60.38 -23.27 -22.24
C ALA A 135 61.69 -23.75 -22.91
N LYS A 136 62.86 -23.23 -22.49
CA LYS A 136 64.18 -23.51 -23.08
C LYS A 136 64.28 -23.19 -24.58
N ILE A 137 63.57 -22.15 -25.03
CA ILE A 137 63.57 -21.67 -26.41
C ILE A 137 64.57 -20.51 -26.54
N ASP A 138 65.60 -20.68 -27.37
CA ASP A 138 66.62 -19.65 -27.59
C ASP A 138 66.30 -18.77 -28.82
N ILE A 139 65.68 -17.62 -28.53
CA ILE A 139 65.33 -16.58 -29.50
C ILE A 139 66.04 -15.30 -29.12
N THR A 140 66.98 -14.88 -29.96
CA THR A 140 67.79 -13.67 -29.76
C THR A 140 67.15 -12.51 -30.51
N VAL A 141 66.29 -11.74 -29.84
CA VAL A 141 65.73 -10.48 -30.34
C VAL A 141 66.20 -9.36 -29.42
N GLN A 142 66.73 -8.27 -29.98
CA GLN A 142 67.32 -7.16 -29.22
C GLN A 142 66.25 -6.44 -28.38
N THR A 143 66.48 -6.26 -27.08
CA THR A 143 65.57 -5.55 -26.16
C THR A 143 66.13 -4.21 -25.70
N ASP A 144 65.29 -3.37 -25.08
CA ASP A 144 65.70 -2.07 -24.53
C ASP A 144 66.81 -2.22 -23.47
N PHE A 145 66.78 -3.32 -22.70
CA PHE A 145 67.87 -3.69 -21.78
C PHE A 145 69.19 -3.94 -22.51
N ASP A 146 69.15 -4.65 -23.64
CA ASP A 146 70.35 -4.95 -24.44
C ASP A 146 70.94 -3.66 -25.04
N MET A 147 70.08 -2.70 -25.40
CA MET A 147 70.49 -1.41 -25.93
C MET A 147 71.07 -0.46 -24.87
N TYR A 148 70.53 -0.44 -23.65
CA TYR A 148 71.17 0.26 -22.54
C TYR A 148 72.53 -0.37 -22.19
N VAL A 149 72.62 -1.70 -22.17
CA VAL A 149 73.91 -2.40 -21.99
C VAL A 149 74.91 -2.00 -23.07
N GLN A 150 74.50 -1.96 -24.34
CA GLN A 150 75.34 -1.48 -25.44
C GLN A 150 75.75 -0.01 -25.28
N HIS A 151 74.85 0.87 -24.84
CA HIS A 151 75.18 2.28 -24.60
C HIS A 151 76.17 2.44 -23.44
N VAL A 152 76.03 1.62 -22.38
CA VAL A 152 76.99 1.58 -21.26
C VAL A 152 78.36 1.09 -21.71
N GLU A 153 78.42 0.13 -22.63
CA GLU A 153 79.68 -0.34 -23.22
C GLU A 153 80.31 0.68 -24.16
N ASN A 154 79.51 1.42 -24.93
CA ASN A 154 79.99 2.39 -25.90
C ASN A 154 80.40 3.74 -25.28
N GLN A 155 79.79 4.15 -24.17
CA GLN A 155 80.08 5.42 -23.49
C GLN A 155 80.27 5.27 -21.97
N PRO A 156 81.28 4.52 -21.50
CA PRO A 156 81.44 4.21 -20.07
C PRO A 156 81.62 5.45 -19.19
N GLN A 157 82.37 6.48 -19.66
CA GLN A 157 82.62 7.71 -18.89
C GLN A 157 81.36 8.53 -18.63
N PHE A 158 80.38 8.50 -19.55
CA PHE A 158 79.09 9.16 -19.33
C PHE A 158 78.35 8.51 -18.16
N TRP A 159 78.33 7.17 -18.13
CA TRP A 159 77.64 6.41 -17.09
C TRP A 159 78.36 6.43 -15.74
N GLU A 160 79.70 6.45 -15.73
CA GLU A 160 80.47 6.65 -14.50
C GLU A 160 80.11 8.00 -13.85
N ASN A 161 80.10 9.09 -14.63
CA ASN A 161 79.66 10.40 -14.13
C ASN A 161 78.19 10.41 -13.68
N LEU A 162 77.30 9.72 -14.40
CA LEU A 162 75.89 9.64 -14.05
C LEU A 162 75.67 8.86 -12.74
N ILE A 163 76.43 7.79 -12.51
CA ILE A 163 76.42 7.00 -11.28
C ILE A 163 76.94 7.86 -10.11
N GLU A 164 78.05 8.59 -10.27
CA GLU A 164 78.59 9.47 -9.24
C GLU A 164 77.62 10.59 -8.83
N GLN A 165 76.89 11.15 -9.80
CA GLN A 165 75.95 12.25 -9.55
C GLN A 165 74.61 11.79 -8.96
N SER A 166 74.27 10.50 -9.10
CA SER A 166 73.02 9.94 -8.59
C SER A 166 73.28 8.97 -7.44
N ALA A 167 73.10 9.46 -6.21
CA ALA A 167 73.22 8.64 -4.99
C ALA A 167 72.28 7.42 -4.99
N GLN A 168 71.12 7.52 -5.65
CA GLN A 168 70.20 6.40 -5.83
C GLN A 168 70.76 5.36 -6.80
N LEU A 169 71.28 5.77 -7.96
CA LEU A 169 71.84 4.84 -8.94
C LEU A 169 73.10 4.14 -8.41
N ALA A 170 73.99 4.88 -7.73
CA ALA A 170 75.19 4.32 -7.09
C ALA A 170 74.88 3.29 -6.01
N SER A 171 73.76 3.42 -5.29
CA SER A 171 73.33 2.44 -4.28
C SER A 171 72.97 1.09 -4.89
N VAL A 172 72.31 1.09 -6.05
CA VAL A 172 71.81 -0.15 -6.70
C VAL A 172 72.84 -0.73 -7.69
N ALA A 173 73.66 0.12 -8.31
CA ALA A 173 74.75 -0.24 -9.21
C ALA A 173 75.94 0.73 -9.04
N PRO A 174 76.91 0.42 -8.17
CA PRO A 174 77.99 1.36 -7.82
C PRO A 174 79.04 1.57 -8.92
N ASP A 175 79.09 0.70 -9.93
CA ASP A 175 79.98 0.82 -11.07
C ASP A 175 79.32 0.35 -12.37
N THR A 176 79.91 0.69 -13.52
CA THR A 176 79.38 0.35 -14.85
C THR A 176 79.37 -1.16 -15.12
N ASN A 177 80.20 -1.97 -14.46
CA ASN A 177 80.20 -3.42 -14.63
C ASN A 177 79.02 -4.06 -13.90
N LYS A 178 78.71 -3.60 -12.68
CA LYS A 178 77.55 -4.04 -11.92
C LYS A 178 76.25 -3.56 -12.57
N LEU A 179 76.26 -2.35 -13.14
CA LEU A 179 75.16 -1.83 -13.94
C LEU A 179 74.86 -2.73 -15.15
N LYS A 180 75.89 -3.07 -15.96
CA LYS A 180 75.75 -3.99 -17.10
C LYS A 180 75.24 -5.37 -16.68
N GLN A 181 75.76 -5.92 -15.58
CA GLN A 181 75.35 -7.23 -15.09
C GLN A 181 73.85 -7.25 -14.74
N ARG A 182 73.37 -6.23 -14.04
CA ARG A 182 71.96 -6.18 -13.59
C ARG A 182 71.01 -5.82 -14.73
N LEU A 183 71.42 -4.98 -15.68
CA LEU A 183 70.66 -4.73 -16.90
C LEU A 183 70.55 -5.99 -17.78
N ARG A 184 71.62 -6.78 -17.93
CA ARG A 184 71.57 -8.10 -18.61
C ARG A 184 70.65 -9.10 -17.90
N ALA A 185 70.45 -8.95 -16.60
CA ALA A 185 69.52 -9.77 -15.81
C ALA A 185 68.07 -9.24 -15.83
N ALA A 186 67.77 -8.20 -16.62
CA ALA A 186 66.45 -7.55 -16.69
C ALA A 186 65.91 -7.07 -15.33
N ASP A 187 66.81 -6.54 -14.48
CA ASP A 187 66.49 -5.98 -13.16
C ASP A 187 65.80 -4.60 -13.32
N THR A 188 64.52 -4.53 -12.95
CA THR A 188 63.69 -3.33 -13.10
C THR A 188 64.08 -2.21 -12.15
N ASP A 189 64.55 -2.54 -10.95
CA ASP A 189 64.86 -1.54 -9.92
C ASP A 189 66.10 -0.71 -10.31
N VAL A 190 67.05 -1.38 -10.98
CA VAL A 190 68.23 -0.76 -11.58
C VAL A 190 67.84 0.13 -12.75
N LEU A 191 66.92 -0.32 -13.60
CA LEU A 191 66.48 0.46 -14.76
C LEU A 191 65.70 1.72 -14.35
N GLU A 192 64.86 1.63 -13.33
CA GLU A 192 64.14 2.79 -12.78
C GLU A 192 65.13 3.82 -12.20
N SER A 193 66.13 3.33 -11.45
CA SER A 193 67.22 4.18 -10.95
C SER A 193 68.03 4.84 -12.09
N VAL A 194 68.23 4.12 -13.21
CA VAL A 194 68.87 4.65 -14.42
C VAL A 194 68.01 5.75 -15.06
N ARG A 195 66.73 5.47 -15.31
CA ARG A 195 65.80 6.44 -15.93
C ARG A 195 65.64 7.69 -15.07
N GLN A 196 65.56 7.52 -13.76
CA GLN A 196 65.47 8.64 -12.82
C GLN A 196 66.76 9.46 -12.78
N ALA A 197 67.93 8.81 -12.79
CA ALA A 197 69.21 9.51 -12.88
C ALA A 197 69.35 10.30 -14.19
N LEU A 198 68.97 9.70 -15.33
CA LEU A 198 68.95 10.38 -16.64
C LEU A 198 68.00 11.59 -16.62
N ARG A 199 66.80 11.42 -16.07
CA ARG A 199 65.78 12.48 -15.99
C ARG A 199 66.20 13.63 -15.09
N ILE A 200 66.80 13.36 -13.93
CA ILE A 200 67.31 14.38 -13.01
C ILE A 200 68.52 15.10 -13.61
N GLY A 201 69.40 14.36 -14.31
CA GLY A 201 70.55 14.92 -15.02
C GLY A 201 70.20 15.67 -16.31
N GLY A 202 68.93 15.61 -16.77
CA GLY A 202 68.49 16.24 -18.02
C GLY A 202 69.03 15.56 -19.29
N TYR A 203 69.45 14.29 -19.19
CA TYR A 203 69.98 13.51 -20.30
C TYR A 203 68.89 12.62 -20.91
N ASP A 204 68.81 12.61 -22.24
CA ASP A 204 67.90 11.75 -23.00
C ASP A 204 68.72 10.80 -23.89
N ILE A 205 68.62 9.50 -23.61
CA ILE A 205 69.27 8.47 -24.43
C ILE A 205 68.24 7.95 -25.42
N ARG A 206 68.36 8.41 -26.67
CA ARG A 206 67.50 7.95 -27.76
C ARG A 206 67.79 6.51 -28.12
N LEU A 207 67.05 5.60 -27.51
CA LEU A 207 66.96 4.21 -27.89
C LEU A 207 66.23 4.07 -29.23
N GLN A 208 66.79 3.33 -30.19
CA GLN A 208 66.22 3.15 -31.54
C GLN A 208 64.92 2.30 -31.57
N SER A 209 64.44 1.78 -30.45
CA SER A 209 63.30 0.85 -30.34
C SER A 209 62.06 1.50 -29.74
N ASN A 210 61.51 2.52 -30.39
CA ASN A 210 60.22 3.10 -29.98
C ASN A 210 58.98 2.25 -30.39
N ASN A 211 59.10 0.95 -30.68
CA ASN A 211 57.97 0.19 -31.22
C ASN A 211 57.84 -1.25 -30.69
N LEU A 212 57.30 -1.40 -29.47
CA LEU A 212 56.89 -2.67 -28.86
C LEU A 212 56.13 -3.59 -29.84
N LYS A 213 55.28 -2.99 -30.68
CA LYS A 213 54.52 -3.68 -31.74
C LYS A 213 55.42 -4.41 -32.73
N GLN A 214 56.48 -3.78 -33.20
CA GLN A 214 57.41 -4.41 -34.14
C GLN A 214 58.16 -5.56 -33.46
N TRP A 215 58.63 -5.34 -32.23
CA TRP A 215 59.37 -6.34 -31.47
C TRP A 215 58.55 -7.62 -31.20
N ILE A 216 57.27 -7.50 -30.84
CA ILE A 216 56.39 -8.67 -30.62
C ILE A 216 56.25 -9.50 -31.90
N PHE A 217 56.14 -8.87 -33.07
CA PHE A 217 56.04 -9.59 -34.34
C PHE A 217 57.38 -10.17 -34.81
N GLU A 218 58.50 -9.56 -34.46
CA GLU A 218 59.83 -10.17 -34.66
C GLU A 218 59.97 -11.46 -33.82
N VAL A 219 59.51 -11.45 -32.56
CA VAL A 219 59.46 -12.64 -31.71
C VAL A 219 58.52 -13.70 -32.29
N GLN A 220 57.33 -13.32 -32.76
CA GLN A 220 56.40 -14.23 -33.44
C GLN A 220 57.04 -14.89 -34.67
N ASN A 221 57.69 -14.11 -35.53
CA ASN A 221 58.33 -14.64 -36.74
C ASN A 221 59.49 -15.57 -36.39
N ALA A 222 60.29 -15.22 -35.38
CA ALA A 222 61.34 -16.11 -34.87
C ALA A 222 60.79 -17.42 -34.28
N LEU A 223 59.63 -17.38 -33.60
CA LEU A 223 58.93 -18.58 -33.12
C LEU A 223 58.49 -19.46 -34.29
N ARG A 224 57.90 -18.88 -35.34
CA ARG A 224 57.49 -19.58 -36.57
C ARG A 224 58.65 -20.28 -37.27
N GLU A 225 59.83 -19.67 -37.28
CA GLU A 225 61.01 -20.22 -37.94
C GLU A 225 61.70 -21.33 -37.13
N LYS A 226 61.74 -21.21 -35.80
CA LYS A 226 62.55 -22.07 -34.92
C LYS A 226 61.77 -23.14 -34.17
N THR A 227 60.44 -23.05 -34.13
CA THR A 227 59.56 -23.92 -33.34
C THR A 227 58.29 -24.27 -34.12
N ASP A 228 57.42 -25.08 -33.54
CA ASP A 228 56.09 -25.38 -34.06
C ASP A 228 55.03 -24.34 -33.66
N TYR A 229 55.43 -23.25 -32.99
CA TYR A 229 54.53 -22.15 -32.60
C TYR A 229 54.36 -21.13 -33.73
N ASN A 230 53.10 -20.81 -34.05
CA ASN A 230 52.72 -19.82 -35.05
C ASN A 230 52.70 -18.38 -34.49
N GLY A 231 52.55 -18.21 -33.18
CA GLY A 231 52.56 -16.90 -32.54
C GLY A 231 52.29 -16.96 -31.06
N LEU A 232 52.01 -15.81 -30.44
CA LEU A 232 51.95 -15.65 -28.98
C LEU A 232 50.50 -15.59 -28.48
N LEU A 233 50.19 -16.29 -27.39
CA LEU A 233 48.96 -16.08 -26.62
C LEU A 233 49.34 -15.40 -25.31
N ILE A 234 49.11 -14.09 -25.22
CA ILE A 234 49.43 -13.28 -24.03
C ILE A 234 48.19 -13.22 -23.14
N ILE A 235 48.24 -13.95 -22.03
CA ILE A 235 47.14 -14.08 -21.08
C ILE A 235 47.40 -13.13 -19.93
N TRP A 236 46.47 -12.22 -19.66
CA TRP A 236 46.58 -11.29 -18.54
C TRP A 236 45.41 -11.50 -17.58
N ASP A 237 45.70 -12.20 -16.49
CA ASP A 237 44.75 -12.44 -15.42
C ASP A 237 44.71 -11.27 -14.43
N GLU A 238 43.58 -11.06 -13.78
CA GLU A 238 43.29 -9.88 -12.94
C GLU A 238 43.59 -8.53 -13.63
N PHE A 239 43.24 -8.42 -14.92
CA PHE A 239 43.42 -7.20 -15.71
C PHE A 239 42.60 -6.01 -15.19
N THR A 240 41.65 -6.25 -14.29
CA THR A 240 40.90 -5.21 -13.55
C THR A 240 41.85 -4.25 -12.86
N GLU A 241 42.88 -4.75 -12.18
CA GLU A 241 43.83 -3.93 -11.41
C GLU A 241 44.56 -2.94 -12.32
N VAL A 242 44.92 -3.37 -13.52
CA VAL A 242 45.55 -2.54 -14.56
C VAL A 242 44.63 -1.40 -14.97
N MET A 243 43.36 -1.72 -15.23
CA MET A 243 42.36 -0.74 -15.65
C MET A 243 41.97 0.26 -14.55
N THR A 244 41.99 -0.15 -13.28
CA THR A 244 41.64 0.71 -12.14
C THR A 244 42.80 1.57 -11.63
N SER A 245 44.00 1.38 -12.15
CA SER A 245 45.17 2.19 -11.79
C SER A 245 45.05 3.64 -12.28
N SER A 246 45.83 4.55 -11.68
CA SER A 246 45.85 5.97 -12.03
C SER A 246 46.28 6.26 -13.48
N ILE A 247 46.96 5.31 -14.13
CA ILE A 247 47.41 5.38 -15.53
C ILE A 247 46.65 4.43 -16.47
N GLY A 248 45.64 3.71 -15.97
CA GLY A 248 44.97 2.60 -16.67
C GLY A 248 44.40 2.98 -18.04
N THR A 249 43.76 4.15 -18.15
CA THR A 249 43.20 4.64 -19.43
C THR A 249 44.29 4.86 -20.49
N ARG A 250 45.50 5.30 -20.10
CA ARG A 250 46.60 5.55 -21.05
C ARG A 250 47.23 4.23 -21.51
N LEU A 251 47.43 3.29 -20.57
CA LEU A 251 47.89 1.93 -20.89
C LEU A 251 46.93 1.21 -21.84
N LEU A 252 45.63 1.36 -21.63
CA LEU A 252 44.61 0.76 -22.49
C LEU A 252 44.74 1.23 -23.95
N VAL A 253 45.06 2.50 -24.20
CA VAL A 253 45.24 3.03 -25.57
C VAL A 253 46.40 2.32 -26.27
N GLN A 254 47.54 2.17 -25.60
CA GLN A 254 48.70 1.46 -26.17
C GLN A 254 48.41 -0.02 -26.43
N LEU A 255 47.70 -0.68 -25.51
CA LEU A 255 47.28 -2.08 -25.67
C LEU A 255 46.28 -2.24 -26.82
N GLN A 256 45.38 -1.28 -27.03
CA GLN A 256 44.46 -1.27 -28.17
C GLN A 256 45.19 -1.15 -29.51
N GLU A 257 46.19 -0.25 -29.62
CA GLU A 257 46.99 -0.11 -30.84
C GLU A 257 47.76 -1.40 -31.20
N LEU A 258 48.24 -2.10 -30.16
CA LEU A 258 48.91 -3.39 -30.32
C LEU A 258 47.93 -4.52 -30.68
N ALA A 259 46.76 -4.57 -30.02
CA ALA A 259 45.72 -5.54 -30.32
C ALA A 259 45.18 -5.37 -31.75
N GLU A 260 45.01 -4.14 -32.23
CA GLU A 260 44.63 -3.85 -33.62
C GLU A 260 45.71 -4.30 -34.62
N ALA A 261 46.99 -4.15 -34.27
CA ALA A 261 48.08 -4.66 -35.09
C ALA A 261 48.08 -6.19 -35.20
N MET A 262 47.70 -6.86 -34.12
CA MET A 262 47.56 -8.30 -34.05
C MET A 262 46.43 -8.81 -34.94
N MET A 263 45.45 -7.97 -35.31
CA MET A 263 44.34 -8.31 -36.22
C MET A 263 44.74 -8.38 -37.70
N ASN A 264 46.00 -8.11 -38.06
CA ASN A 264 46.43 -8.27 -39.45
C ASN A 264 46.58 -9.76 -39.77
N ALA A 265 46.08 -10.20 -40.92
CA ALA A 265 46.06 -11.62 -41.32
C ALA A 265 47.46 -12.31 -41.34
N GLU A 266 48.54 -11.54 -41.40
CA GLU A 266 49.92 -12.03 -41.34
C GLU A 266 50.39 -12.36 -39.91
N ASN A 267 49.62 -11.96 -38.89
CA ASN A 267 49.94 -12.14 -37.48
C ASN A 267 49.06 -13.23 -36.84
N ASP A 268 49.65 -13.95 -35.89
CA ASP A 268 49.00 -15.03 -35.13
C ASP A 268 49.27 -14.86 -33.63
N SER A 269 49.35 -13.61 -33.17
CA SER A 269 49.50 -13.28 -31.75
C SER A 269 48.24 -12.64 -31.22
N TYR A 270 47.85 -12.95 -29.99
CA TYR A 270 46.57 -12.56 -29.42
C TYR A 270 46.71 -12.20 -27.94
N PHE A 271 45.92 -11.24 -27.49
CA PHE A 271 45.64 -11.04 -26.07
C PHE A 271 44.45 -11.87 -25.60
N LEU A 272 44.54 -12.38 -24.38
CA LEU A 272 43.42 -12.91 -23.60
C LEU A 272 43.37 -12.14 -22.27
N PHE A 273 42.52 -11.13 -22.21
CA PHE A 273 42.32 -10.33 -20.99
C PHE A 273 41.23 -10.96 -20.12
N ILE A 274 41.50 -11.10 -18.82
CA ILE A 274 40.54 -11.62 -17.84
C ILE A 274 40.32 -10.56 -16.76
N SER A 275 39.09 -10.06 -16.61
CA SER A 275 38.78 -8.98 -15.69
C SER A 275 37.42 -9.09 -15.01
N HIS A 276 37.16 -8.24 -14.03
CA HIS A 276 35.84 -7.96 -13.49
C HIS A 276 35.05 -7.05 -14.45
N PRO A 277 33.71 -7.11 -14.52
CA PRO A 277 32.91 -6.23 -15.38
C PRO A 277 33.12 -4.74 -15.08
N SER A 278 33.54 -4.41 -13.85
CA SER A 278 33.83 -3.04 -13.44
C SER A 278 35.12 -2.47 -14.03
N ALA A 279 35.97 -3.27 -14.69
CA ALA A 279 37.24 -2.80 -15.25
C ALA A 279 37.06 -1.63 -16.23
N LEU A 280 35.95 -1.56 -16.95
CA LEU A 280 35.65 -0.48 -17.89
C LEU A 280 34.80 0.65 -17.28
N ASN A 281 34.47 0.60 -15.98
CA ASN A 281 33.58 1.58 -15.34
C ASN A 281 34.16 2.99 -15.27
N THR A 282 35.48 3.10 -15.29
CA THR A 282 36.22 4.37 -15.32
C THR A 282 36.11 5.10 -16.67
N LEU A 283 35.68 4.40 -17.73
CA LEU A 283 35.48 4.98 -19.06
C LEU A 283 34.04 5.50 -19.24
N LYS A 284 33.91 6.58 -20.02
CA LYS A 284 32.60 7.09 -20.48
C LYS A 284 31.91 6.05 -21.36
N GLU A 285 30.58 6.10 -21.42
CA GLU A 285 29.75 5.09 -22.09
C GLU A 285 30.11 4.90 -23.57
N GLU A 286 30.30 5.98 -24.33
CA GLU A 286 30.72 5.90 -25.73
C GLU A 286 32.12 5.27 -25.93
N GLU A 287 33.07 5.60 -25.05
CA GLU A 287 34.44 5.06 -25.10
C GLU A 287 34.48 3.59 -24.68
N ARG A 288 33.59 3.20 -23.76
CA ARG A 288 33.40 1.82 -23.31
C ARG A 288 32.90 0.93 -24.44
N GLU A 289 31.85 1.34 -25.16
CA GLU A 289 31.33 0.54 -26.27
C GLU A 289 32.30 0.48 -27.45
N LYS A 290 33.00 1.58 -27.75
CA LYS A 290 34.11 1.57 -28.73
C LYS A 290 35.23 0.62 -28.33
N THR A 291 35.60 0.57 -27.05
CA THR A 291 36.63 -0.33 -26.54
C THR A 291 36.19 -1.78 -26.66
N LYS A 292 34.95 -2.11 -26.24
CA LYS A 292 34.41 -3.47 -26.35
C LYS A 292 34.42 -3.98 -27.80
N GLY A 293 34.06 -3.14 -28.77
CA GLY A 293 34.02 -3.52 -30.19
C GLY A 293 35.37 -3.90 -30.84
N ARG A 294 36.49 -3.52 -30.21
CA ARG A 294 37.86 -3.87 -30.66
C ARG A 294 38.29 -5.28 -30.28
N TYR A 295 37.57 -5.91 -29.35
CA TYR A 295 37.88 -7.25 -28.84
C TYR A 295 36.67 -8.17 -29.04
N HIS A 296 36.90 -9.48 -28.96
CA HIS A 296 35.83 -10.41 -28.60
C HIS A 296 35.52 -10.24 -27.11
N TYR A 297 34.77 -9.20 -26.77
CA TYR A 297 34.36 -8.92 -25.40
C TYR A 297 33.21 -9.84 -24.99
N ILE A 298 33.44 -10.69 -24.00
CA ILE A 298 32.52 -11.72 -23.56
C ILE A 298 32.25 -11.54 -22.07
N ILE A 299 30.97 -11.40 -21.73
CA ILE A 299 30.52 -11.40 -20.34
C ILE A 299 30.44 -12.87 -19.90
N TYR A 300 31.26 -13.23 -18.90
CA TYR A 300 31.37 -14.58 -18.36
C TYR A 300 30.68 -14.64 -16.99
N ASN A 301 29.52 -15.26 -16.98
CA ASN A 301 28.70 -15.44 -15.80
C ASN A 301 28.94 -16.85 -15.25
N MET A 302 28.61 -17.09 -13.99
CA MET A 302 28.48 -18.46 -13.56
C MET A 302 27.11 -18.95 -14.05
N GLU A 303 27.06 -19.64 -15.20
CA GLU A 303 25.92 -20.51 -15.44
C GLU A 303 25.91 -21.59 -14.35
N PRO A 304 24.74 -21.91 -13.75
CA PRO A 304 24.66 -23.06 -12.88
C PRO A 304 24.84 -24.31 -13.74
N VAL A 305 26.09 -24.78 -13.88
CA VAL A 305 26.34 -26.18 -14.19
C VAL A 305 25.54 -26.94 -13.15
N SER A 306 24.56 -27.75 -13.57
CA SER A 306 23.70 -28.44 -12.59
C SER A 306 24.61 -29.16 -11.61
N ALA A 307 24.52 -28.87 -10.32
CA ALA A 307 25.42 -29.43 -9.33
C ALA A 307 25.43 -30.98 -9.39
N PHE A 308 24.31 -31.57 -9.82
CA PHE A 308 24.20 -32.98 -10.18
C PHE A 308 25.19 -33.43 -11.26
N LYS A 309 25.39 -32.66 -12.35
CA LYS A 309 26.40 -32.95 -13.39
C LYS A 309 27.83 -32.95 -12.83
N ILE A 310 28.11 -32.06 -11.89
CA ILE A 310 29.42 -31.95 -11.25
C ILE A 310 29.67 -33.15 -10.34
N MET A 311 28.69 -33.51 -9.51
CA MET A 311 28.75 -34.64 -8.58
C MET A 311 28.83 -35.98 -9.31
N SER A 312 28.05 -36.17 -10.37
CA SER A 312 27.99 -37.46 -11.09
C SER A 312 29.33 -37.84 -11.75
N LYS A 313 30.12 -36.84 -12.16
CA LYS A 313 31.45 -37.07 -12.77
C LYS A 313 32.52 -37.54 -11.78
N LYS A 314 32.27 -37.53 -10.47
CA LYS A 314 33.22 -38.03 -9.48
C LYS A 314 33.16 -39.54 -9.28
N PHE A 315 32.09 -40.19 -9.69
CA PHE A 315 31.99 -41.64 -9.61
C PHE A 315 32.71 -42.28 -10.80
N GLU A 316 33.69 -43.13 -10.50
CA GLU A 316 34.31 -44.00 -11.49
C GLU A 316 33.50 -45.30 -11.61
N ILE A 317 32.96 -45.57 -12.79
CA ILE A 317 32.10 -46.74 -13.02
C ILE A 317 32.97 -47.91 -13.52
N VAL A 318 33.23 -48.87 -12.63
CA VAL A 318 34.01 -50.08 -12.96
C VAL A 318 33.21 -51.08 -13.80
N ASN A 319 31.94 -51.31 -13.46
CA ASN A 319 31.04 -52.23 -14.19
C ASN A 319 29.80 -51.50 -14.70
N TYR A 320 29.88 -51.01 -15.93
CA TYR A 320 28.83 -50.21 -16.57
C TYR A 320 27.49 -50.94 -16.67
N THR A 321 27.48 -52.23 -17.03
CA THR A 321 26.23 -52.98 -17.21
C THR A 321 25.49 -53.18 -15.89
N LEU A 322 26.21 -53.58 -14.82
CA LEU A 322 25.61 -53.76 -13.51
C LEU A 322 25.10 -52.43 -12.94
N TYR A 323 25.89 -51.37 -13.13
CA TYR A 323 25.54 -50.01 -12.71
C TYR A 323 24.22 -49.56 -13.34
N MET A 324 24.11 -49.63 -14.67
CA MET A 324 22.90 -49.23 -15.40
C MET A 324 21.67 -50.04 -14.95
N MET A 325 21.82 -51.36 -14.77
CA MET A 325 20.70 -52.22 -14.32
C MET A 325 20.16 -51.82 -12.95
N ARG A 326 21.02 -51.49 -11.98
CA ARG A 326 20.62 -51.10 -10.63
C ARG A 326 20.10 -49.67 -10.57
N GLN A 327 20.77 -48.76 -11.26
CA GLN A 327 20.33 -47.37 -11.42
C GLN A 327 18.91 -47.32 -12.00
N ASP A 328 18.66 -47.98 -13.13
CA ASP A 328 17.31 -47.98 -13.73
C ASP A 328 16.28 -48.67 -12.84
N ARG A 329 16.66 -49.72 -12.08
CA ARG A 329 15.72 -50.35 -11.13
C ARG A 329 15.29 -49.38 -10.03
N PHE A 330 16.24 -48.70 -9.40
CA PHE A 330 15.97 -47.73 -8.32
C PHE A 330 15.03 -46.61 -8.79
N PHE A 331 15.35 -45.97 -9.92
CA PHE A 331 14.55 -44.84 -10.43
C PHE A 331 13.23 -45.25 -11.07
N ASN A 332 13.06 -46.50 -11.53
CA ASN A 332 11.76 -47.00 -11.98
C ASN A 332 10.80 -47.27 -10.81
N ILE A 333 11.34 -47.60 -9.62
CA ILE A 333 10.54 -47.77 -8.41
C ILE A 333 10.20 -46.40 -7.80
N HIS A 334 11.12 -45.42 -7.91
CA HIS A 334 11.00 -44.08 -7.33
C HIS A 334 11.05 -42.95 -8.39
N PRO A 335 10.11 -42.91 -9.36
CA PRO A 335 10.11 -41.89 -10.41
C PRO A 335 9.88 -40.47 -9.86
N GLU A 336 9.24 -40.33 -8.70
CA GLU A 336 8.97 -39.05 -8.04
C GLU A 336 10.25 -38.26 -7.73
N LEU A 337 11.37 -38.95 -7.45
CA LEU A 337 12.66 -38.31 -7.20
C LEU A 337 13.22 -37.62 -8.46
N LEU A 338 12.93 -38.15 -9.65
CA LEU A 338 13.35 -37.53 -10.91
C LEU A 338 12.50 -36.31 -11.23
N GLU A 339 11.18 -36.39 -11.03
CA GLU A 339 10.25 -35.29 -11.30
C GLU A 339 10.55 -34.07 -10.40
N MET A 340 10.68 -34.30 -9.09
CA MET A 340 10.86 -33.25 -8.10
C MET A 340 12.10 -32.38 -8.37
N PHE A 341 13.25 -33.00 -8.64
CA PHE A 341 14.52 -32.28 -8.81
C PHE A 341 14.82 -31.85 -10.26
N SER A 342 13.93 -32.15 -11.22
CA SER A 342 14.08 -31.75 -12.63
C SER A 342 13.05 -30.72 -13.11
N THR A 343 11.89 -30.58 -12.43
CA THR A 343 10.77 -29.72 -12.87
C THR A 343 11.14 -28.24 -13.02
N THR A 344 12.08 -27.73 -12.22
CA THR A 344 12.54 -26.33 -12.28
C THR A 344 13.72 -26.11 -13.22
N SER A 345 14.20 -27.15 -13.90
CA SER A 345 15.38 -27.07 -14.77
C SER A 345 15.00 -26.60 -16.19
N THR A 346 15.87 -25.78 -16.78
CA THR A 346 15.75 -25.33 -18.18
C THR A 346 16.08 -26.44 -19.19
N ASP A 347 16.81 -27.47 -18.77
CA ASP A 347 17.12 -28.67 -19.57
C ASP A 347 16.75 -29.92 -18.73
N THR A 348 15.45 -30.23 -18.72
CA THR A 348 14.87 -31.29 -17.90
C THR A 348 15.45 -32.66 -18.26
N GLU A 349 15.65 -32.97 -19.55
CA GLU A 349 16.19 -34.26 -20.00
C GLU A 349 17.63 -34.46 -19.52
N GLN A 350 18.50 -33.45 -19.70
CA GLN A 350 19.88 -33.53 -19.22
C GLN A 350 19.94 -33.60 -17.69
N THR A 351 19.04 -32.92 -16.99
CA THR A 351 18.98 -32.93 -15.53
C THR A 351 18.56 -34.31 -15.00
N ILE A 352 17.57 -34.95 -15.63
CA ILE A 352 17.19 -36.32 -15.32
C ILE A 352 18.35 -37.28 -15.52
N GLU A 353 19.07 -37.17 -16.65
CA GLU A 353 20.27 -37.98 -16.92
C GLU A 353 21.35 -37.77 -15.85
N ASN A 354 21.61 -36.51 -15.46
CA ASN A 354 22.58 -36.18 -14.42
C ASN A 354 22.18 -36.75 -13.05
N ILE A 355 20.90 -36.65 -12.67
CA ILE A 355 20.38 -37.20 -11.41
C ILE A 355 20.53 -38.72 -11.40
N LYS A 356 20.20 -39.40 -12.50
CA LYS A 356 20.40 -40.84 -12.62
C LYS A 356 21.85 -41.22 -12.34
N ASN A 357 22.79 -40.51 -12.96
CA ASN A 357 24.22 -40.76 -12.84
C ASN A 357 24.82 -40.47 -11.45
N LEU A 358 24.03 -40.02 -10.49
CA LEU A 358 24.47 -39.86 -9.09
C LEU A 358 24.42 -41.15 -8.30
N PHE A 359 23.66 -42.17 -8.73
CA PHE A 359 23.54 -43.43 -8.00
C PHE A 359 24.94 -43.99 -7.66
N PRO A 360 25.24 -44.39 -6.41
CA PRO A 360 24.32 -44.60 -5.27
C PRO A 360 24.10 -43.38 -4.35
N LEU A 361 24.46 -42.15 -4.72
CA LEU A 361 24.10 -40.95 -3.96
C LEU A 361 22.61 -40.63 -4.12
N HIS A 362 21.89 -40.48 -2.99
CA HIS A 362 20.46 -40.19 -3.02
C HIS A 362 20.21 -38.76 -3.59
N PRO A 363 19.25 -38.57 -4.53
CA PRO A 363 19.02 -37.27 -5.18
C PRO A 363 18.74 -36.12 -4.21
N ALA A 364 17.99 -36.38 -3.14
CA ALA A 364 17.71 -35.37 -2.12
C ALA A 364 18.98 -34.98 -1.34
N THR A 365 19.88 -35.94 -1.04
CA THR A 365 21.18 -35.66 -0.41
C THR A 365 22.06 -34.79 -1.32
N ALA A 366 22.10 -35.11 -2.62
CA ALA A 366 22.81 -34.32 -3.61
C ALA A 366 22.27 -32.89 -3.72
N ASN A 367 20.94 -32.72 -3.63
CA ASN A 367 20.32 -31.40 -3.60
C ASN A 367 20.76 -30.61 -2.35
N LEU A 368 20.71 -31.21 -1.16
CA LEU A 368 21.17 -30.57 0.06
C LEU A 368 22.67 -30.21 0.02
N ALA A 369 23.51 -31.10 -0.51
CA ALA A 369 24.95 -30.85 -0.69
C ALA A 369 25.20 -29.62 -1.58
N THR A 370 24.34 -29.40 -2.59
CA THR A 370 24.41 -28.23 -3.47
C THR A 370 24.21 -26.93 -2.72
N TYR A 371 23.22 -26.88 -1.82
CA TYR A 371 22.95 -25.68 -1.01
C TYR A 371 24.04 -25.45 0.04
N TYR A 372 24.53 -26.51 0.67
CA TYR A 372 25.69 -26.41 1.55
C TYR A 372 26.91 -25.82 0.83
N ALA A 373 27.21 -26.28 -0.40
CA ALA A 373 28.36 -25.78 -1.17
C ALA A 373 28.30 -24.28 -1.47
N ARG A 374 27.10 -23.77 -1.75
CA ARG A 374 26.87 -22.34 -1.99
C ARG A 374 27.21 -21.53 -0.74
N GLU A 375 26.87 -22.04 0.43
CA GLU A 375 27.07 -21.36 1.70
C GLU A 375 28.48 -21.46 2.27
N ALA A 376 29.16 -22.57 2.05
CA ALA A 376 30.57 -22.72 2.40
C ALA A 376 31.50 -21.80 1.56
N GLY A 377 30.97 -21.03 0.61
CA GLY A 377 31.72 -20.05 -0.19
C GLY A 377 32.66 -20.66 -1.24
N SER A 378 32.55 -21.96 -1.48
CA SER A 378 33.34 -22.70 -2.46
C SER A 378 32.48 -23.77 -3.14
N SER A 379 31.73 -23.37 -4.18
CA SER A 379 30.56 -24.09 -4.68
C SER A 379 30.83 -25.47 -5.28
N SER A 380 32.02 -25.72 -5.87
CA SER A 380 32.40 -27.04 -6.36
C SER A 380 33.25 -27.83 -5.37
N ARG A 381 34.14 -27.15 -4.66
CA ARG A 381 35.10 -27.76 -3.73
C ARG A 381 34.43 -28.46 -2.55
N SER A 382 33.46 -27.80 -1.91
CA SER A 382 32.83 -28.32 -0.68
C SER A 382 32.01 -29.59 -0.95
N VAL A 383 31.41 -29.68 -2.13
CA VAL A 383 30.72 -30.90 -2.61
C VAL A 383 31.70 -32.02 -2.89
N PHE A 384 32.84 -31.70 -3.50
CA PHE A 384 33.88 -32.70 -3.76
C PHE A 384 34.55 -33.21 -2.50
N GLU A 385 34.79 -32.35 -1.50
CA GLU A 385 35.34 -32.75 -0.20
C GLU A 385 34.35 -33.67 0.55
N PHE A 386 33.04 -33.42 0.47
CA PHE A 386 32.03 -34.34 0.98
C PHE A 386 32.08 -35.71 0.27
N LEU A 387 32.11 -35.73 -1.06
CA LEU A 387 32.15 -36.98 -1.84
C LEU A 387 33.46 -37.76 -1.66
N ALA A 388 34.55 -37.09 -1.26
CA ALA A 388 35.84 -37.69 -0.97
C ALA A 388 36.05 -37.98 0.54
N SER A 389 34.99 -37.88 1.36
CA SER A 389 35.06 -38.17 2.79
C SER A 389 35.21 -39.67 3.07
N ASP A 390 35.85 -40.00 4.19
CA ASP A 390 36.08 -41.38 4.61
C ASP A 390 34.76 -42.17 4.70
N ALA A 391 33.68 -41.56 5.19
CA ALA A 391 32.37 -42.21 5.29
C ALA A 391 31.76 -42.59 3.93
N VAL A 392 31.95 -41.74 2.90
CA VAL A 392 31.50 -42.07 1.53
C VAL A 392 32.38 -43.16 0.91
N HIS A 393 33.69 -43.12 1.16
CA HIS A 393 34.61 -44.18 0.72
C HIS A 393 34.27 -45.54 1.35
N GLU A 394 34.04 -45.58 2.67
CA GLU A 394 33.64 -46.80 3.39
C GLU A 394 32.32 -47.37 2.83
N PHE A 395 31.35 -46.51 2.48
CA PHE A 395 30.11 -46.95 1.84
C PHE A 395 30.34 -47.55 0.44
N LEU A 396 31.21 -46.94 -0.37
CA LEU A 396 31.52 -47.42 -1.72
C LEU A 396 32.31 -48.74 -1.70
N ASP A 397 33.08 -49.00 -0.64
CA ASP A 397 33.80 -50.26 -0.43
C ASP A 397 32.91 -51.40 0.13
N ASP A 398 31.68 -51.10 0.55
CA ASP A 398 30.71 -52.10 1.05
C ASP A 398 29.88 -52.73 -0.09
N ASP A 399 30.37 -53.87 -0.58
CA ASP A 399 29.70 -54.69 -1.58
C ASP A 399 28.29 -55.15 -1.18
N GLU A 400 28.01 -55.36 0.13
CA GLU A 400 26.70 -55.79 0.61
C GLU A 400 25.70 -54.64 0.64
N ALA A 401 26.13 -53.44 1.04
CA ALA A 401 25.32 -52.22 0.95
C ALA A 401 24.94 -51.93 -0.51
N TYR A 402 25.89 -52.07 -1.44
CA TYR A 402 25.64 -51.88 -2.87
C TYR A 402 24.69 -52.95 -3.43
N LYS A 403 24.82 -54.23 -3.03
CA LYS A 403 23.89 -55.32 -3.41
C LYS A 403 22.47 -55.12 -2.87
N ALA A 404 22.36 -54.56 -1.68
CA ALA A 404 21.09 -54.21 -1.06
C ALA A 404 20.46 -52.93 -1.64
N GLU A 405 21.10 -52.30 -2.64
CA GLU A 405 20.67 -51.06 -3.27
C GLU A 405 20.47 -49.92 -2.27
N GLN A 406 21.31 -49.89 -1.25
CA GLN A 406 21.35 -48.76 -0.32
C GLN A 406 21.90 -47.54 -1.05
N THR A 407 21.52 -46.36 -0.57
CA THR A 407 21.98 -45.08 -1.09
C THR A 407 22.65 -44.25 -0.01
N ILE A 408 23.52 -43.33 -0.39
CA ILE A 408 24.13 -42.36 0.52
C ILE A 408 23.05 -41.31 0.88
N THR A 409 22.57 -41.37 2.12
CA THR A 409 21.46 -40.59 2.66
C THR A 409 21.92 -39.28 3.33
N ALA A 410 20.96 -38.44 3.76
CA ALA A 410 21.22 -37.09 4.26
C ALA A 410 21.99 -37.04 5.60
N ASP A 411 21.99 -38.13 6.36
CA ASP A 411 22.77 -38.32 7.59
C ASP A 411 24.28 -38.30 7.33
N TYR A 412 24.77 -38.87 6.23
CA TYR A 412 26.19 -38.79 5.83
C TYR A 412 26.62 -37.33 5.63
N LEU A 413 25.76 -36.53 4.99
CA LEU A 413 26.02 -35.11 4.79
C LEU A 413 25.97 -34.34 6.11
N TRP A 414 25.02 -34.65 6.99
CA TRP A 414 24.96 -34.06 8.33
C TRP A 414 26.26 -34.30 9.12
N ASP A 415 26.73 -35.55 9.17
CA ASP A 415 27.94 -35.91 9.93
C ASP A 415 29.19 -35.22 9.38
N TYR A 416 29.26 -35.03 8.07
CA TYR A 416 30.33 -34.26 7.43
C TYR A 416 30.29 -32.76 7.79
N VAL A 417 29.10 -32.14 7.83
CA VAL A 417 28.96 -30.68 8.06
C VAL A 417 28.83 -30.30 9.52
N GLN A 418 28.68 -31.26 10.43
CA GLN A 418 28.39 -30.99 11.85
C GLN A 418 29.43 -30.07 12.50
N GLU A 419 30.73 -30.37 12.36
CA GLU A 419 31.81 -29.54 12.92
C GLU A 419 31.79 -28.10 12.35
N PHE A 420 31.48 -27.97 11.05
CA PHE A 420 31.35 -26.66 10.41
C PHE A 420 30.15 -25.88 10.98
N PHE A 421 28.99 -26.52 11.15
CA PHE A 421 27.82 -25.90 11.76
C PHE A 421 28.05 -25.50 13.22
N GLU A 422 28.82 -26.29 13.97
CA GLU A 422 29.21 -25.96 15.35
C GLU A 422 30.15 -24.74 15.41
N SER A 423 30.99 -24.56 14.38
CA SER A 423 31.92 -23.41 14.31
C SER A 423 31.24 -22.08 13.99
N ASP A 424 30.08 -22.07 13.32
CA ASP A 424 29.28 -20.87 13.01
C ASP A 424 27.96 -20.88 13.79
N SER A 425 28.08 -20.63 15.10
CA SER A 425 26.95 -20.56 16.03
C SER A 425 25.94 -19.45 15.68
N THR A 426 26.37 -18.42 14.95
CA THR A 426 25.52 -17.32 14.49
C THR A 426 24.50 -17.76 13.45
N LYS A 427 24.87 -18.64 12.52
CA LYS A 427 23.97 -19.13 11.47
C LYS A 427 23.27 -20.44 11.83
N PHE A 428 23.95 -21.36 12.51
CA PHE A 428 23.48 -22.73 12.71
C PHE A 428 23.20 -23.09 14.18
N GLY A 429 23.41 -22.17 15.11
CA GLY A 429 23.34 -22.43 16.56
C GLY A 429 22.05 -23.10 17.05
N ALA A 430 20.90 -22.75 16.50
CA ALA A 430 19.64 -23.35 16.92
C ALA A 430 19.46 -24.81 16.48
N VAL A 431 20.05 -25.18 15.34
CA VAL A 431 19.99 -26.55 14.82
C VAL A 431 20.99 -27.42 15.59
N THR A 432 22.20 -26.90 15.84
CA THR A 432 23.23 -27.62 16.63
C THR A 432 22.83 -27.75 18.10
N GLU A 433 22.19 -26.74 18.70
CA GLU A 433 21.65 -26.83 20.06
C GLU A 433 20.52 -27.86 20.16
N ARG A 434 19.62 -27.91 19.16
CA ARG A 434 18.55 -28.91 19.12
C ARG A 434 19.12 -30.33 19.02
N TYR A 435 20.13 -30.52 18.17
CA TYR A 435 20.84 -31.79 18.07
C TYR A 435 21.47 -32.17 19.41
N ASN A 436 22.28 -31.29 20.00
CA ASN A 436 22.96 -31.52 21.27
C ASN A 436 21.99 -31.83 22.43
N SER A 437 20.80 -31.20 22.43
CA SER A 437 19.80 -31.40 23.48
C SER A 437 19.00 -32.70 23.38
N HIS A 438 18.87 -33.27 22.17
CA HIS A 438 17.94 -34.38 21.94
C HIS A 438 18.56 -35.63 21.29
N HIS A 439 19.77 -35.57 20.73
CA HIS A 439 20.37 -36.69 19.99
C HIS A 439 20.41 -37.99 20.80
N LEU A 440 20.83 -37.96 22.08
CA LEU A 440 20.86 -39.16 22.94
C LEU A 440 19.47 -39.78 23.14
N ALA A 441 18.43 -38.95 23.27
CA ALA A 441 17.06 -39.41 23.46
C ALA A 441 16.50 -40.03 22.16
N VAL A 442 16.83 -39.45 21.01
CA VAL A 442 16.45 -39.95 19.69
C VAL A 442 17.18 -41.24 19.36
N GLU A 443 18.50 -41.29 19.61
CA GLU A 443 19.35 -42.46 19.38
C GLU A 443 18.87 -43.68 20.19
N SER A 444 18.36 -43.46 21.41
CA SER A 444 17.77 -44.53 22.22
C SER A 444 16.53 -45.20 21.61
N GLN A 445 15.86 -44.57 20.63
CA GLN A 445 14.71 -45.13 19.93
C GLN A 445 15.10 -45.97 18.71
N GLY A 446 16.30 -45.75 18.14
CA GLY A 446 16.85 -46.54 17.04
C GLY A 446 17.53 -45.71 15.96
N ASP A 447 18.27 -46.40 15.09
CA ASP A 447 19.05 -45.80 13.99
C ASP A 447 18.17 -45.02 13.00
N CYS A 448 17.01 -45.56 12.62
CA CYS A 448 16.06 -44.87 11.73
C CYS A 448 15.61 -43.52 12.29
N TYR A 449 15.37 -43.43 13.60
CA TYR A 449 14.98 -42.18 14.26
C TYR A 449 16.12 -41.15 14.18
N LEU A 450 17.36 -41.57 14.39
CA LEU A 450 18.53 -40.69 14.33
C LEU A 450 18.75 -40.14 12.93
N LYS A 451 18.64 -40.98 11.89
CA LYS A 451 18.79 -40.54 10.49
C LYS A 451 17.73 -39.52 10.08
N VAL A 452 16.47 -39.78 10.40
CA VAL A 452 15.38 -38.82 10.10
C VAL A 452 15.59 -37.52 10.87
N PHE A 453 16.03 -37.59 12.13
CA PHE A 453 16.34 -36.39 12.92
C PHE A 453 17.45 -35.55 12.27
N LYS A 454 18.58 -36.17 11.88
CA LYS A 454 19.67 -35.50 11.15
C LYS A 454 19.19 -34.88 9.83
N GLY A 455 18.36 -35.59 9.07
CA GLY A 455 17.76 -35.07 7.83
C GLY A 455 16.89 -33.83 8.03
N ILE A 456 16.01 -33.82 9.04
CA ILE A 456 15.16 -32.66 9.35
C ILE A 456 16.01 -31.46 9.83
N LEU A 457 17.05 -31.72 10.64
CA LEU A 457 17.99 -30.69 11.08
C LEU A 457 18.72 -30.05 9.90
N LEU A 458 19.13 -30.86 8.93
CA LEU A 458 19.80 -30.39 7.72
C LEU A 458 18.87 -29.54 6.84
N LEU A 459 17.60 -29.94 6.67
CA LEU A 459 16.58 -29.11 6.01
C LEU A 459 16.40 -27.77 6.73
N ASN A 460 16.34 -27.77 8.05
CA ASN A 460 16.22 -26.55 8.83
C ASN A 460 17.43 -25.61 8.69
N ALA A 461 18.64 -26.17 8.75
CA ALA A 461 19.88 -25.43 8.56
C ALA A 461 19.94 -24.76 7.19
N LEU A 462 19.61 -25.50 6.13
CA LEU A 462 19.71 -25.01 4.75
C LEU A 462 18.51 -24.15 4.32
N ASN A 463 17.31 -24.39 4.85
CA ASN A 463 16.12 -23.58 4.57
C ASN A 463 16.26 -22.13 5.04
N ASN A 464 16.88 -21.92 6.21
CA ASN A 464 17.15 -20.59 6.75
C ASN A 464 17.97 -19.72 5.78
N ILE A 465 18.70 -20.36 4.88
CA ILE A 465 19.67 -19.71 4.03
C ILE A 465 19.21 -19.63 2.58
N ALA A 466 18.76 -20.76 2.02
CA ALA A 466 18.43 -20.85 0.61
C ALA A 466 17.03 -20.31 0.27
N ASN A 467 16.09 -20.29 1.23
CA ASN A 467 14.68 -19.95 1.01
C ASN A 467 14.10 -20.58 -0.27
N ASN A 468 14.38 -21.87 -0.49
CA ASN A 468 13.93 -22.63 -1.64
C ASN A 468 12.96 -23.74 -1.22
N ASP A 469 11.92 -23.97 -2.02
CA ASP A 469 10.90 -24.97 -1.74
C ASP A 469 11.48 -26.37 -1.52
N THR A 470 12.55 -26.74 -2.23
CA THR A 470 13.19 -28.07 -2.14
C THR A 470 13.98 -28.35 -0.86
N VAL A 471 14.25 -27.31 -0.06
CA VAL A 471 14.94 -27.46 1.24
C VAL A 471 14.07 -27.10 2.43
N THR A 472 12.82 -26.70 2.19
CA THR A 472 11.87 -26.40 3.25
C THR A 472 11.63 -27.66 4.11
N PRO A 473 11.59 -27.59 5.44
CA PRO A 473 11.30 -28.76 6.28
C PRO A 473 9.80 -29.14 6.26
N SER A 474 9.19 -29.22 5.07
CA SER A 474 7.82 -29.70 4.88
C SER A 474 7.76 -31.22 5.00
N GLU A 475 6.60 -31.78 5.32
CA GLU A 475 6.41 -33.23 5.31
C GLU A 475 6.80 -33.85 3.98
N GLU A 476 6.35 -33.24 2.87
CA GLU A 476 6.67 -33.69 1.52
C GLU A 476 8.18 -33.84 1.31
N ASN A 477 8.97 -32.82 1.66
CA ASN A 477 10.42 -32.88 1.50
C ASN A 477 11.08 -33.90 2.44
N ILE A 478 10.52 -34.12 3.63
CA ILE A 478 11.02 -35.15 4.55
C ILE A 478 10.75 -36.55 3.99
N TYR A 479 9.56 -36.81 3.42
CA TYR A 479 9.30 -38.06 2.70
C TYR A 479 10.26 -38.24 1.53
N ASN A 480 10.52 -37.16 0.78
CA ASN A 480 11.42 -37.21 -0.36
C ASN A 480 12.89 -37.43 0.04
N LEU A 481 13.32 -37.06 1.25
CA LEU A 481 14.68 -37.34 1.72
C LEU A 481 14.99 -38.83 1.88
N PHE A 482 13.97 -39.63 2.16
CA PHE A 482 14.10 -41.05 2.51
C PHE A 482 13.31 -41.95 1.54
N SER A 483 12.90 -41.46 0.36
CA SER A 483 12.23 -42.33 -0.62
C SER A 483 13.20 -43.38 -1.14
N GLY A 484 12.81 -44.65 -1.12
CA GLY A 484 13.66 -45.77 -1.51
C GLY A 484 14.69 -46.17 -0.48
N THR A 485 14.60 -45.66 0.75
CA THR A 485 15.44 -46.06 1.88
C THR A 485 14.64 -46.90 2.90
N LYS A 486 15.31 -47.53 3.86
CA LYS A 486 14.65 -48.40 4.87
C LYS A 486 13.76 -47.61 5.82
N GLU A 487 14.04 -46.32 5.98
CA GLU A 487 13.38 -45.41 6.90
C GLU A 487 12.00 -44.95 6.38
N GLN A 488 11.72 -45.13 5.08
CA GLN A 488 10.49 -44.66 4.43
C GLN A 488 9.20 -45.15 5.11
N ASP A 489 9.16 -46.43 5.49
CA ASP A 489 7.97 -47.08 6.05
C ASP A 489 7.65 -46.58 7.47
N ASP A 490 8.69 -46.22 8.24
CA ASP A 490 8.58 -45.79 9.64
C ASP A 490 8.40 -44.27 9.81
N LEU A 491 8.56 -43.49 8.73
CA LEU A 491 8.50 -42.03 8.73
C LEU A 491 7.27 -41.43 9.45
N PRO A 492 6.02 -41.88 9.20
CA PRO A 492 4.85 -41.32 9.89
C PRO A 492 4.98 -41.45 11.42
N THR A 493 5.42 -42.62 11.89
CA THR A 493 5.59 -42.91 13.31
C THR A 493 6.71 -42.06 13.93
N ILE A 494 7.80 -41.87 13.18
CA ILE A 494 8.94 -41.06 13.61
C ILE A 494 8.56 -39.57 13.71
N LEU A 495 7.82 -39.05 12.73
CA LEU A 495 7.35 -37.66 12.70
C LEU A 495 6.36 -37.35 13.83
N ASP A 496 5.43 -38.27 14.10
CA ASP A 496 4.50 -38.17 15.24
C ASP A 496 5.28 -38.18 16.57
N PHE A 497 6.29 -39.04 16.71
CA PHE A 497 7.16 -39.06 17.89
C PHE A 497 7.87 -37.71 18.10
N PHE A 498 8.45 -37.10 17.07
CA PHE A 498 9.11 -35.80 17.20
C PHE A 498 8.14 -34.69 17.61
N ASN A 499 6.93 -34.71 17.06
CA ASN A 499 5.89 -33.74 17.39
C ASN A 499 5.36 -33.92 18.82
N ASP A 500 5.02 -35.15 19.21
CA ASP A 500 4.44 -35.47 20.52
C ASP A 500 5.44 -35.28 21.67
N LYS A 501 6.72 -35.58 21.43
CA LYS A 501 7.80 -35.34 22.39
C LYS A 501 8.34 -33.92 22.36
N SER A 502 7.81 -33.05 21.49
CA SER A 502 8.28 -31.67 21.31
C SER A 502 9.78 -31.58 21.00
N ILE A 503 10.33 -32.59 20.31
CA ILE A 503 11.70 -32.59 19.80
C ILE A 503 11.77 -31.66 18.60
N ILE A 504 10.87 -31.84 17.62
CA ILE A 504 10.63 -30.90 16.51
C ILE A 504 9.11 -30.82 16.28
N GLN A 505 8.54 -29.63 16.41
CA GLN A 505 7.10 -29.43 16.33
C GLN A 505 6.61 -29.22 14.88
N ARG A 506 5.46 -29.81 14.54
CA ARG A 506 4.81 -29.66 13.23
C ARG A 506 3.96 -28.39 13.18
N GLN A 507 4.32 -27.40 12.36
CA GLN A 507 3.62 -26.13 12.12
C GLN A 507 2.23 -26.28 11.45
N PRO A 508 1.30 -25.29 11.52
CA PRO A 508 -0.04 -25.40 10.91
C PRO A 508 -0.02 -25.52 9.38
N ASN A 509 1.09 -25.14 8.75
CA ASN A 509 1.36 -25.32 7.33
C ASN A 509 1.98 -26.70 7.01
N GLY A 510 2.18 -27.57 8.01
CA GLY A 510 2.79 -28.89 7.85
C GLY A 510 4.32 -28.93 8.00
N ASN A 511 4.99 -27.81 8.31
CA ASN A 511 6.44 -27.75 8.38
C ASN A 511 7.00 -28.13 9.75
N PHE A 512 8.07 -28.93 9.78
CA PHE A 512 8.86 -29.27 10.97
C PHE A 512 10.01 -28.27 11.16
N SER A 513 9.68 -26.98 11.31
CA SER A 513 10.71 -25.93 11.41
C SER A 513 11.21 -25.69 12.84
N ILE A 514 12.52 -25.57 13.00
CA ILE A 514 13.22 -25.16 14.23
C ILE A 514 13.45 -23.64 14.15
N LEU A 515 12.94 -22.90 15.14
CA LEU A 515 13.09 -21.45 15.20
C LEU A 515 14.47 -21.07 15.78
N PHE A 516 15.14 -20.11 15.13
CA PHE A 516 16.60 -19.90 15.24
C PHE A 516 17.14 -19.19 16.50
N THR A 517 16.44 -19.25 17.63
CA THR A 517 17.00 -18.81 18.93
C THR A 517 16.38 -19.60 20.08
N ALA A 518 17.22 -20.08 20.99
CA ALA A 518 16.80 -20.54 22.30
C ALA A 518 16.28 -19.36 23.13
N LEU A 519 14.98 -19.11 23.03
CA LEU A 519 14.27 -18.30 24.02
C LEU A 519 14.22 -19.09 25.34
N PRO A 520 14.39 -18.45 26.51
CA PRO A 520 14.40 -19.17 27.79
C PRO A 520 13.08 -19.92 28.04
N GLY A 521 13.16 -21.25 28.09
CA GLY A 521 11.97 -22.11 28.25
C GLY A 521 11.15 -21.79 29.50
N ASP A 522 11.81 -21.47 30.62
CA ASP A 522 11.15 -21.13 31.88
C ASP A 522 10.37 -19.81 31.79
N GLU A 523 10.89 -18.81 31.08
CA GLU A 523 10.22 -17.52 30.86
C GLU A 523 8.98 -17.71 29.96
N ILE A 524 9.12 -18.48 28.88
CA ILE A 524 8.00 -18.82 27.99
C ILE A 524 6.90 -19.55 28.76
N GLN A 525 7.22 -20.52 29.63
CA GLN A 525 6.21 -21.22 30.41
C GLN A 525 5.46 -20.29 31.37
N LYS A 526 6.16 -19.34 31.99
CA LYS A 526 5.53 -18.32 32.83
C LYS A 526 4.59 -17.43 32.03
N ILE A 527 5.01 -16.96 30.85
CA ILE A 527 4.18 -16.17 29.94
C ILE A 527 2.97 -16.98 29.46
N LYS A 528 3.15 -18.27 29.11
CA LYS A 528 2.02 -19.15 28.73
C LYS A 528 0.95 -19.21 29.83
N GLN A 529 1.36 -19.37 31.10
CA GLN A 529 0.42 -19.39 32.23
C GLN A 529 -0.29 -18.04 32.41
N GLU A 530 0.43 -16.93 32.29
CA GLU A 530 -0.13 -15.58 32.36
C GLU A 530 -1.16 -15.35 31.23
N LEU A 531 -0.83 -15.71 30.00
CA LEU A 531 -1.71 -15.54 28.84
C LEU A 531 -3.01 -16.34 28.97
N LYS A 532 -2.95 -17.57 29.47
CA LYS A 532 -4.14 -18.41 29.72
C LYS A 532 -5.05 -17.87 30.81
N THR A 533 -4.52 -17.08 31.74
CA THR A 533 -5.26 -16.58 32.91
C THR A 533 -5.72 -15.14 32.79
N SER A 534 -5.13 -14.37 31.85
CA SER A 534 -5.40 -12.95 31.65
C SER A 534 -5.93 -12.65 30.23
N SER A 535 -5.03 -12.58 29.25
CA SER A 535 -5.29 -12.04 27.91
C SER A 535 -6.09 -12.95 26.98
N PHE A 536 -5.98 -14.27 27.15
CA PHE A 536 -6.60 -15.29 26.30
C PHE A 536 -7.27 -16.40 27.12
N LEU A 537 -7.89 -16.02 28.23
CA LEU A 537 -8.68 -16.92 29.07
C LEU A 537 -9.92 -17.45 28.34
N PHE A 538 -10.58 -16.62 27.54
CA PHE A 538 -11.81 -16.96 26.84
C PHE A 538 -11.61 -17.05 25.32
N THR A 539 -12.36 -17.95 24.69
CA THR A 539 -12.26 -18.24 23.25
C THR A 539 -12.50 -17.01 22.36
N ASP A 540 -13.35 -16.07 22.78
CA ASP A 540 -13.60 -14.86 22.02
C ASP A 540 -12.43 -13.86 22.06
N GLN A 541 -11.55 -13.93 23.07
CA GLN A 541 -10.32 -13.14 23.10
C GLN A 541 -9.33 -13.65 22.05
N VAL A 542 -9.30 -14.96 21.82
CA VAL A 542 -8.44 -15.60 20.81
C VAL A 542 -8.88 -15.22 19.40
N ILE A 543 -10.18 -15.32 19.08
CA ILE A 543 -10.66 -14.96 17.73
C ILE A 543 -10.52 -13.45 17.43
N LYS A 544 -10.54 -12.61 18.47
CA LYS A 544 -10.33 -11.16 18.37
C LYS A 544 -8.85 -10.78 18.27
N PHE A 545 -7.94 -11.75 18.19
CA PHE A 545 -6.53 -11.47 17.98
C PHE A 545 -6.29 -10.77 16.64
N GLY A 546 -5.75 -9.55 16.71
CA GLY A 546 -5.56 -8.69 15.55
C GLY A 546 -6.88 -8.31 14.88
N SER A 547 -6.86 -8.15 13.55
CA SER A 547 -8.05 -7.83 12.75
C SER A 547 -8.44 -8.94 11.76
N THR A 548 -7.75 -10.09 11.78
CA THR A 548 -7.86 -11.15 10.78
C THR A 548 -9.29 -11.70 10.67
N ALA A 549 -9.88 -12.14 11.79
CA ALA A 549 -11.23 -12.69 11.79
C ALA A 549 -12.28 -11.65 11.35
N SER A 550 -12.21 -10.44 11.90
CA SER A 550 -13.11 -9.34 11.55
C SER A 550 -13.04 -9.00 10.05
N ASN A 551 -11.84 -8.91 9.48
CA ASN A 551 -11.66 -8.63 8.05
C ASN A 551 -12.27 -9.73 7.16
N ILE A 552 -12.09 -11.00 7.52
CA ILE A 552 -12.66 -12.12 6.77
C ILE A 552 -14.19 -12.11 6.86
N PHE A 553 -14.77 -11.89 8.05
CA PHE A 553 -16.22 -11.81 8.21
C PHE A 553 -16.82 -10.61 7.46
N THR A 554 -16.21 -9.42 7.53
CA THR A 554 -16.64 -8.24 6.76
C THR A 554 -16.61 -8.52 5.25
N ARG A 555 -15.59 -9.23 4.76
CA ARG A 555 -15.53 -9.66 3.34
C ARG A 555 -16.64 -10.65 3.00
N ASN A 556 -16.86 -11.66 3.86
CA ASN A 556 -17.89 -12.68 3.65
C ASN A 556 -19.31 -12.10 3.68
N LEU A 557 -19.55 -11.08 4.51
CA LEU A 557 -20.83 -10.40 4.70
C LEU A 557 -20.98 -9.14 3.81
N SER A 558 -20.08 -8.92 2.85
CA SER A 558 -20.11 -7.73 1.96
C SER A 558 -21.37 -7.61 1.10
N GLN A 559 -22.08 -8.73 0.85
CA GLN A 559 -23.34 -8.77 0.09
C GLN A 559 -24.60 -8.76 0.99
N VAL A 560 -24.44 -8.53 2.30
CA VAL A 560 -25.60 -8.29 3.17
C VAL A 560 -26.25 -6.98 2.74
N ALA A 561 -27.58 -7.01 2.58
CA ALA A 561 -28.37 -5.91 2.06
C ALA A 561 -28.25 -4.68 2.95
N ARG A 562 -28.61 -4.85 4.23
CA ARG A 562 -28.64 -3.77 5.20
C ARG A 562 -27.28 -3.53 5.84
N PRO A 563 -27.05 -2.31 6.38
CA PRO A 563 -26.04 -2.11 7.40
C PRO A 563 -26.16 -3.14 8.53
N TYR A 564 -25.02 -3.70 8.93
CA TYR A 564 -24.93 -4.73 9.95
C TYR A 564 -23.76 -4.44 10.87
N ALA A 565 -23.88 -4.93 12.09
CA ALA A 565 -22.81 -4.95 13.06
C ALA A 565 -22.70 -6.37 13.63
N PHE A 566 -21.48 -6.88 13.75
CA PHE A 566 -21.26 -8.20 14.34
C PHE A 566 -20.13 -8.12 15.36
N HIS A 567 -20.23 -8.91 16.41
CA HIS A 567 -19.19 -9.03 17.43
C HIS A 567 -19.02 -10.51 17.79
N PHE A 568 -17.78 -10.89 18.10
CA PHE A 568 -17.46 -12.25 18.55
C PHE A 568 -17.67 -12.38 20.05
N PHE A 569 -18.22 -13.51 20.46
CA PHE A 569 -18.50 -13.87 21.83
C PHE A 569 -18.17 -15.34 22.06
N GLY A 570 -17.87 -15.68 23.31
CA GLY A 570 -17.51 -17.01 23.77
C GLY A 570 -17.93 -17.13 25.21
N ILE A 571 -17.78 -18.33 25.80
CA ILE A 571 -18.15 -18.53 27.19
C ILE A 571 -17.34 -17.60 28.08
N GLN A 572 -18.03 -17.02 29.07
CA GLN A 572 -17.45 -16.17 30.10
C GLN A 572 -17.56 -16.89 31.46
N GLY A 573 -17.08 -16.26 32.53
CA GLY A 573 -17.18 -16.83 33.88
C GLY A 573 -18.60 -17.20 34.32
N ASN A 574 -19.63 -16.57 33.76
CA ASN A 574 -21.04 -16.98 33.87
C ASN A 574 -21.89 -16.43 32.70
N GLU A 575 -23.11 -16.95 32.57
CA GLU A 575 -24.08 -16.55 31.53
C GLU A 575 -24.45 -15.06 31.61
N TYR A 576 -24.61 -14.51 32.82
CA TYR A 576 -25.00 -13.11 33.01
C TYR A 576 -23.97 -12.11 32.45
N THR A 577 -22.68 -12.38 32.65
CA THR A 577 -21.60 -11.57 32.09
C THR A 577 -21.61 -11.59 30.58
N LEU A 578 -21.78 -12.77 29.97
CA LEU A 578 -21.90 -12.91 28.51
C LEU A 578 -23.10 -12.13 27.97
N MET A 579 -24.27 -12.26 28.59
CA MET A 579 -25.48 -11.54 28.16
C MET A 579 -25.33 -10.02 28.31
N ASN A 580 -24.70 -9.54 29.39
CA ASN A 580 -24.42 -8.12 29.55
C ASN A 580 -23.44 -7.57 28.51
N GLN A 581 -22.40 -8.34 28.15
CA GLN A 581 -21.48 -7.95 27.08
C GLN A 581 -22.20 -7.84 25.73
N ILE A 582 -23.08 -8.79 25.41
CA ILE A 582 -23.90 -8.76 24.18
C ILE A 582 -24.84 -7.55 24.19
N ALA A 583 -25.55 -7.31 25.29
CA ALA A 583 -26.46 -6.17 25.41
C ALA A 583 -25.73 -4.82 25.28
N ASN A 584 -24.55 -4.68 25.90
CA ASN A 584 -23.74 -3.48 25.79
C ASN A 584 -23.18 -3.28 24.38
N ALA A 585 -22.74 -4.34 23.71
CA ALA A 585 -22.32 -4.28 22.32
C ALA A 585 -23.47 -3.82 21.41
N LYS A 586 -24.69 -4.36 21.58
CA LYS A 586 -25.87 -3.89 20.83
C LYS A 586 -26.14 -2.40 21.04
N LYS A 587 -26.04 -1.89 22.28
CA LYS A 587 -26.25 -0.45 22.57
C LYS A 587 -25.27 0.48 21.86
N GLN A 588 -24.11 -0.01 21.45
CA GLN A 588 -23.11 0.77 20.71
C GLN A 588 -23.36 0.75 19.19
N THR A 589 -24.33 -0.02 18.71
CA THR A 589 -24.68 -0.12 17.28
C THR A 589 -25.85 0.78 16.93
N GLN A 590 -26.00 1.09 15.65
CA GLN A 590 -27.13 1.89 15.20
C GLN A 590 -28.44 1.09 15.33
N PRO A 591 -29.58 1.73 15.66
CA PRO A 591 -30.83 1.02 15.86
C PRO A 591 -31.34 0.28 14.62
N TYR A 592 -31.03 0.80 13.43
CA TYR A 592 -31.42 0.23 12.13
C TYR A 592 -30.50 -0.90 11.64
N GLU A 593 -29.38 -1.16 12.32
CA GLU A 593 -28.42 -2.20 11.94
C GLU A 593 -28.87 -3.59 12.42
N VAL A 594 -28.66 -4.59 11.56
CA VAL A 594 -28.79 -5.99 11.97
C VAL A 594 -27.61 -6.35 12.86
N PHE A 595 -27.86 -6.65 14.12
CA PHE A 595 -26.82 -7.05 15.06
C PHE A 595 -26.67 -8.56 15.15
N LEU A 596 -25.45 -9.04 14.90
CA LEU A 596 -25.09 -10.46 14.93
C LEU A 596 -24.14 -10.73 16.11
N ALA A 597 -24.62 -11.47 17.10
CA ALA A 597 -23.79 -11.97 18.20
C ALA A 597 -23.18 -13.31 17.81
N ILE A 598 -21.97 -13.28 17.23
CA ILE A 598 -21.29 -14.47 16.70
C ILE A 598 -20.61 -15.22 17.85
N MET A 599 -21.11 -16.38 18.19
CA MET A 599 -20.65 -17.22 19.28
C MET A 599 -19.70 -18.30 18.76
N VAL A 600 -18.50 -18.37 19.34
CA VAL A 600 -17.44 -19.31 18.98
C VAL A 600 -16.97 -20.11 20.18
N ALA A 601 -16.60 -21.36 19.94
CA ALA A 601 -16.27 -22.34 20.97
C ALA A 601 -14.87 -22.93 20.77
N ARG A 602 -14.17 -23.20 21.87
CA ARG A 602 -12.88 -23.91 21.83
C ARG A 602 -13.06 -25.41 21.65
N ASN A 603 -14.03 -26.00 22.34
CA ASN A 603 -14.30 -27.44 22.31
C ASN A 603 -15.82 -27.74 22.30
N ASN A 604 -16.16 -29.03 22.22
CA ASN A 604 -17.57 -29.46 22.11
C ASN A 604 -18.41 -29.12 23.35
N GLN A 605 -17.82 -29.11 24.55
CA GLN A 605 -18.53 -28.73 25.77
C GLN A 605 -18.94 -27.25 25.72
N GLU A 606 -18.00 -26.39 25.31
CA GLU A 606 -18.27 -24.97 25.12
C GLU A 606 -19.35 -24.71 24.05
N LEU A 607 -19.29 -25.46 22.94
CA LEU A 607 -20.25 -25.34 21.85
C LEU A 607 -21.68 -25.67 22.30
N LEU A 608 -21.85 -26.76 23.05
CA LEU A 608 -23.16 -27.16 23.56
C LEU A 608 -23.74 -26.12 24.51
N LEU A 609 -22.92 -25.61 25.44
CA LEU A 609 -23.37 -24.56 26.37
C LEU A 609 -23.76 -23.27 25.65
N LEU A 610 -23.02 -22.86 24.61
CA LEU A 610 -23.38 -21.67 23.82
C LEU A 610 -24.70 -21.86 23.06
N LYS A 611 -25.00 -23.06 22.56
CA LYS A 611 -26.31 -23.37 21.96
C LYS A 611 -27.43 -23.25 22.99
N GLU A 612 -27.26 -23.82 24.19
CA GLU A 612 -28.24 -23.72 25.28
C GLU A 612 -28.49 -22.27 25.70
N ILE A 613 -27.41 -21.48 25.87
CA ILE A 613 -27.50 -20.05 26.21
C ILE A 613 -28.24 -19.28 25.12
N ALA A 614 -27.91 -19.51 23.84
CA ALA A 614 -28.55 -18.83 22.71
C ALA A 614 -30.04 -19.17 22.63
N GLU A 615 -30.42 -20.45 22.75
CA GLU A 615 -31.82 -20.90 22.68
C GLU A 615 -32.67 -20.37 23.84
N LYS A 616 -32.08 -20.28 25.04
CA LYS A 616 -32.76 -19.73 26.22
C LYS A 616 -32.96 -18.22 26.08
N ASN A 617 -31.91 -17.47 25.72
CA ASN A 617 -31.94 -16.00 25.76
C ASN A 617 -32.58 -15.38 24.51
N CYS A 618 -32.69 -16.09 23.38
CA CYS A 618 -33.40 -15.58 22.21
C CYS A 618 -34.92 -15.40 22.45
N LYS A 619 -35.46 -15.97 23.54
CA LYS A 619 -36.87 -15.86 23.97
C LYS A 619 -37.11 -14.68 24.91
N ASP A 620 -36.07 -14.05 25.43
CA ASP A 620 -36.17 -12.93 26.35
C ASP A 620 -36.41 -11.62 25.57
N GLU A 621 -37.38 -10.82 26.03
CA GLU A 621 -37.80 -9.57 25.39
C GLU A 621 -36.63 -8.60 25.14
N ARG A 622 -35.61 -8.63 26.01
CA ARG A 622 -34.40 -7.78 25.91
C ARG A 622 -33.56 -8.07 24.68
N PHE A 623 -33.68 -9.27 24.10
CA PHE A 623 -32.84 -9.75 22.99
C PHE A 623 -33.63 -10.04 21.71
N THR A 624 -34.89 -9.59 21.62
CA THR A 624 -35.79 -9.81 20.46
C THR A 624 -35.23 -9.33 19.12
N THR A 625 -34.35 -8.32 19.13
CA THR A 625 -33.70 -7.75 17.93
C THR A 625 -32.25 -8.22 17.73
N ILE A 626 -31.77 -9.12 18.59
CA ILE A 626 -30.40 -9.64 18.56
C ILE A 626 -30.42 -11.04 17.97
N SER A 627 -29.70 -11.23 16.86
CA SER A 627 -29.50 -12.54 16.28
C SER A 627 -28.28 -13.21 16.91
N PHE A 628 -28.49 -14.25 17.72
CA PHE A 628 -27.40 -15.08 18.20
C PHE A 628 -26.99 -16.05 17.09
N VAL A 629 -25.69 -16.14 16.81
CA VAL A 629 -25.16 -16.93 15.70
C VAL A 629 -24.09 -17.87 16.24
N VAL A 630 -24.45 -19.13 16.47
CA VAL A 630 -23.51 -20.14 16.99
C VAL A 630 -22.81 -20.84 15.84
N ILE A 631 -21.48 -20.73 15.79
CA ILE A 631 -20.65 -21.36 14.75
C ILE A 631 -20.22 -22.76 15.21
N GLU A 632 -20.57 -23.80 14.45
CA GLU A 632 -20.25 -25.20 14.76
C GLU A 632 -18.89 -25.64 14.20
N ALA A 633 -17.90 -24.74 14.31
CA ALA A 633 -16.51 -25.02 13.98
C ALA A 633 -15.66 -24.68 15.21
N ILE A 634 -15.37 -25.69 16.03
CA ILE A 634 -14.55 -25.52 17.23
C ILE A 634 -13.10 -25.20 16.86
N MET A 635 -12.40 -24.47 17.73
CA MET A 635 -10.97 -24.21 17.56
C MET A 635 -10.14 -25.48 17.76
N GLY A 636 -10.45 -26.25 18.81
CA GLY A 636 -9.67 -27.38 19.31
C GLY A 636 -8.73 -26.98 20.45
N ASP A 637 -8.62 -27.85 21.47
CA ASP A 637 -7.76 -27.58 22.64
C ASP A 637 -6.28 -27.59 22.25
N LYS A 638 -5.86 -28.45 21.31
CA LYS A 638 -4.47 -28.48 20.80
C LYS A 638 -4.11 -27.19 20.08
N GLU A 639 -5.01 -26.71 19.22
CA GLU A 639 -4.86 -25.47 18.48
C GLU A 639 -4.86 -24.25 19.41
N TYR A 640 -5.68 -24.28 20.47
CA TYR A 640 -5.64 -23.25 21.52
C TYR A 640 -4.28 -23.22 22.23
N GLU A 641 -3.77 -24.37 22.67
CA GLU A 641 -2.45 -24.47 23.30
C GLU A 641 -1.34 -23.93 22.40
N ARG A 642 -1.42 -24.26 21.10
CA ARG A 642 -0.51 -23.77 20.08
C ARG A 642 -0.61 -22.26 19.86
N PHE A 643 -1.81 -21.69 19.89
CA PHE A 643 -2.01 -20.24 19.84
C PHE A 643 -1.27 -19.55 20.99
N ILE A 644 -1.48 -20.05 22.21
CA ILE A 644 -0.86 -19.53 23.41
C ILE A 644 0.66 -19.64 23.31
N GLU A 645 1.18 -20.72 22.75
CA GLU A 645 2.61 -20.88 22.50
C GLU A 645 3.17 -19.84 21.54
N TYR A 646 2.51 -19.57 20.41
CA TYR A 646 2.93 -18.51 19.50
C TYR A 646 2.89 -17.12 20.16
N GLN A 647 1.86 -16.83 20.94
CA GLN A 647 1.77 -15.55 21.67
C GLN A 647 2.85 -15.43 22.75
N ALA A 648 3.13 -16.51 23.49
CA ALA A 648 4.17 -16.52 24.51
C ALA A 648 5.56 -16.31 23.89
N ASN A 649 5.84 -16.99 22.78
CA ASN A 649 7.09 -16.84 22.04
C ASN A 649 7.21 -15.44 21.42
N ALA A 650 6.12 -14.86 20.92
CA ALA A 650 6.12 -13.48 20.42
C ALA A 650 6.45 -12.48 21.53
N GLN A 651 5.78 -12.58 22.69
CA GLN A 651 5.99 -11.69 23.83
C GLN A 651 7.42 -11.82 24.40
N CYS A 652 7.95 -13.04 24.44
CA CYS A 652 9.34 -13.28 24.82
C CYS A 652 10.33 -12.71 23.78
N ALA A 653 10.10 -12.92 22.48
CA ALA A 653 10.92 -12.31 21.45
C ALA A 653 10.90 -10.76 21.53
N GLN A 654 9.77 -10.17 21.90
CA GLN A 654 9.65 -8.74 22.12
C GLN A 654 10.46 -8.27 23.34
N SER A 655 10.41 -9.00 24.47
CA SER A 655 11.18 -8.65 25.68
C SER A 655 12.69 -8.73 25.46
N HIS A 656 13.14 -9.63 24.58
CA HIS A 656 14.55 -9.80 24.20
C HIS A 656 14.98 -8.96 22.99
N GLY A 657 14.12 -8.08 22.45
CA GLY A 657 14.49 -7.16 21.37
C GLY A 657 14.71 -7.84 20.00
N LEU A 658 13.98 -8.92 19.70
CA LEU A 658 14.06 -9.70 18.47
C LEU A 658 12.84 -9.42 17.54
N PRO A 659 12.84 -8.30 16.78
CA PRO A 659 11.65 -7.83 16.06
C PRO A 659 11.19 -8.77 14.94
N GLN A 660 12.13 -9.43 14.24
CA GLN A 660 11.81 -10.34 13.13
C GLN A 660 11.07 -11.59 13.62
N GLN A 661 11.43 -12.09 14.80
CA GLN A 661 10.78 -13.24 15.43
C GLN A 661 9.42 -12.90 16.01
N TYR A 662 9.32 -11.74 16.67
CA TYR A 662 8.04 -11.20 17.11
C TYR A 662 7.05 -11.14 15.94
N GLN A 663 7.48 -10.59 14.78
CA GLN A 663 6.65 -10.54 13.58
C GLN A 663 6.27 -11.93 13.07
N THR A 664 7.20 -12.88 13.08
CA THR A 664 6.98 -14.26 12.62
C THR A 664 5.93 -14.97 13.47
N TYR A 665 6.08 -14.97 14.80
CA TYR A 665 5.12 -15.61 15.70
C TYR A 665 3.74 -14.94 15.68
N THR A 666 3.71 -13.61 15.57
CA THR A 666 2.46 -12.85 15.40
C THR A 666 1.76 -13.25 14.10
N LYS A 667 2.52 -13.41 13.00
CA LYS A 667 1.99 -13.85 11.71
C LYS A 667 1.47 -15.29 11.78
N GLN A 668 2.20 -16.23 12.38
CA GLN A 668 1.77 -17.61 12.56
C GLN A 668 0.48 -17.72 13.38
N ALA A 669 0.37 -16.94 14.46
CA ALA A 669 -0.86 -16.86 15.25
C ALA A 669 -2.02 -16.32 14.41
N ALA A 670 -1.81 -15.27 13.62
CA ALA A 670 -2.82 -14.71 12.72
C ALA A 670 -3.26 -15.68 11.61
N GLU A 671 -2.32 -16.42 11.02
CA GLU A 671 -2.59 -17.46 10.01
C GLU A 671 -3.45 -18.59 10.59
N MET A 672 -3.21 -18.97 11.84
CA MET A 672 -4.02 -19.99 12.51
C MET A 672 -5.47 -19.53 12.74
N ILE A 673 -5.68 -18.25 13.11
CA ILE A 673 -7.03 -17.66 13.17
C ILE A 673 -7.66 -17.63 11.78
N GLN A 674 -6.90 -17.30 10.73
CA GLN A 674 -7.39 -17.33 9.34
C GLN A 674 -7.84 -18.74 8.93
N GLN A 675 -7.05 -19.78 9.22
CA GLN A 675 -7.42 -21.17 8.95
C GLN A 675 -8.70 -21.56 9.68
N TRP A 676 -8.83 -21.21 10.97
CA TRP A 676 -10.03 -21.49 11.75
C TRP A 676 -11.27 -20.80 11.19
N VAL A 677 -11.19 -19.50 10.89
CA VAL A 677 -12.31 -18.74 10.30
C VAL A 677 -12.69 -19.26 8.91
N ASN A 678 -11.73 -19.69 8.10
CA ASN A 678 -12.02 -20.29 6.79
C ASN A 678 -12.79 -21.61 6.93
N LYS A 679 -12.48 -22.45 7.94
CA LYS A 679 -13.25 -23.67 8.24
C LYS A 679 -14.71 -23.36 8.58
N MET A 680 -15.02 -22.19 9.15
CA MET A 680 -16.39 -21.80 9.49
C MET A 680 -17.32 -21.72 8.27
N ARG A 681 -16.79 -21.44 7.06
CA ARG A 681 -17.61 -21.38 5.84
C ARG A 681 -18.19 -22.73 5.42
N GLY A 682 -17.47 -23.82 5.68
CA GLY A 682 -17.88 -25.18 5.33
C GLY A 682 -18.71 -25.88 6.41
N ASN A 683 -18.71 -25.35 7.63
CA ASN A 683 -19.39 -25.95 8.77
C ASN A 683 -20.80 -25.37 8.99
N ASN A 684 -21.54 -26.01 9.88
CA ASN A 684 -22.87 -25.55 10.26
C ASN A 684 -22.79 -24.28 11.11
N VAL A 685 -23.79 -23.43 10.93
CA VAL A 685 -24.03 -22.20 11.67
C VAL A 685 -25.49 -22.17 12.05
N THR A 686 -25.78 -21.99 13.33
CA THR A 686 -27.15 -21.95 13.84
C THR A 686 -27.50 -20.54 14.31
N PHE A 687 -28.52 -19.96 13.67
CA PHE A 687 -29.11 -18.68 14.05
C PHE A 687 -30.22 -18.91 15.08
N TYR A 688 -30.27 -18.09 16.13
CA TYR A 688 -31.36 -18.02 17.09
C TYR A 688 -31.88 -16.59 17.16
N LEU A 689 -33.18 -16.40 16.93
CA LEU A 689 -33.82 -15.09 16.91
C LEU A 689 -35.28 -15.24 17.33
N ASN A 690 -35.72 -14.43 18.30
CA ASN A 690 -37.12 -14.33 18.74
C ASN A 690 -37.79 -15.68 19.06
N GLY A 691 -37.05 -16.60 19.69
CA GLY A 691 -37.51 -17.95 20.04
C GLY A 691 -37.41 -19.00 18.94
N ASP A 692 -37.13 -18.61 17.69
CA ASP A 692 -36.91 -19.52 16.57
C ASP A 692 -35.42 -19.85 16.39
N SER A 693 -35.14 -20.98 15.74
CA SER A 693 -33.78 -21.38 15.36
C SER A 693 -33.70 -21.90 13.93
N MET A 694 -32.56 -21.66 13.28
CA MET A 694 -32.29 -22.10 11.92
C MET A 694 -30.83 -22.49 11.75
N THR A 695 -30.57 -23.73 11.37
CA THR A 695 -29.22 -24.23 11.05
C THR A 695 -28.98 -24.18 9.54
N ILE A 696 -27.87 -23.59 9.13
CA ILE A 696 -27.42 -23.49 7.74
C ILE A 696 -25.93 -23.82 7.63
N VAL A 697 -25.45 -24.02 6.40
CA VAL A 697 -23.99 -24.02 6.14
C VAL A 697 -23.48 -22.58 6.13
N GLY A 698 -22.31 -22.33 6.73
CA GLY A 698 -21.74 -20.98 6.89
C GLY A 698 -21.59 -20.18 5.58
N SER A 699 -21.39 -20.86 4.45
CA SER A 699 -21.36 -20.23 3.12
C SER A 699 -22.67 -19.53 2.72
N LYS A 700 -23.80 -19.90 3.34
CA LYS A 700 -25.14 -19.34 3.10
C LYS A 700 -25.55 -18.25 4.10
N MET A 701 -24.64 -17.79 4.97
CA MET A 701 -24.98 -16.76 5.97
C MET A 701 -25.57 -15.50 5.34
N THR A 702 -24.94 -14.96 4.30
CA THR A 702 -25.36 -13.70 3.67
C THR A 702 -26.78 -13.76 3.08
N SER A 703 -27.10 -14.83 2.35
CA SER A 703 -28.45 -15.03 1.81
C SER A 703 -29.49 -15.22 2.92
N THR A 704 -29.11 -15.87 4.01
CA THR A 704 -30.01 -16.12 5.16
C THR A 704 -30.29 -14.84 5.95
N ILE A 705 -29.26 -13.99 6.11
CA ILE A 705 -29.42 -12.68 6.74
C ILE A 705 -30.40 -11.82 5.94
N ASN A 706 -30.24 -11.78 4.61
CA ASN A 706 -31.10 -10.99 3.73
C ASN A 706 -32.52 -11.55 3.61
N GLY A 707 -32.66 -12.88 3.55
CA GLY A 707 -33.93 -13.55 3.27
C GLY A 707 -34.80 -13.80 4.50
N SER A 708 -34.19 -13.98 5.67
CA SER A 708 -34.89 -14.46 6.87
C SER A 708 -34.61 -13.64 8.12
N ILE A 709 -33.35 -13.33 8.44
CA ILE A 709 -33.01 -12.65 9.70
C ILE A 709 -33.46 -11.19 9.69
N ALA A 710 -33.03 -10.40 8.70
CA ALA A 710 -33.37 -8.98 8.62
C ALA A 710 -34.90 -8.74 8.51
N PRO A 711 -35.66 -9.47 7.66
CA PRO A 711 -37.11 -9.32 7.60
C PRO A 711 -37.86 -9.72 8.87
N SER A 712 -37.29 -10.61 9.69
CA SER A 712 -37.89 -11.01 10.97
C SER A 712 -37.70 -9.95 12.06
N ILE A 713 -36.60 -9.18 12.00
CA ILE A 713 -36.35 -8.06 12.92
C ILE A 713 -37.15 -6.82 12.46
N PHE A 714 -37.05 -6.47 11.18
CA PHE A 714 -37.66 -5.27 10.60
C PHE A 714 -38.91 -5.64 9.79
N THR A 715 -39.92 -6.14 10.50
CA THR A 715 -41.19 -6.62 9.90
C THR A 715 -41.98 -5.55 9.15
N SER A 716 -41.64 -4.27 9.32
CA SER A 716 -42.26 -3.12 8.65
C SER A 716 -41.25 -2.29 7.83
N GLY A 717 -40.04 -2.80 7.62
CA GLY A 717 -39.04 -2.22 6.72
C GLY A 717 -39.28 -2.58 5.25
N PRO A 718 -38.52 -2.00 4.29
CA PRO A 718 -38.69 -2.29 2.86
C PRO A 718 -38.55 -3.78 2.50
N GLU A 719 -37.71 -4.53 3.21
CA GLU A 719 -37.47 -5.97 3.00
C GLU A 719 -38.63 -6.86 3.46
N SER A 720 -39.63 -6.31 4.13
CA SER A 720 -40.87 -7.05 4.42
C SER A 720 -41.61 -7.43 3.13
N LEU A 721 -41.40 -6.69 2.04
CA LEU A 721 -41.93 -7.01 0.71
C LEU A 721 -41.10 -8.07 0.00
N GLU A 722 -41.76 -9.16 -0.40
CA GLU A 722 -41.13 -10.27 -1.10
C GLU A 722 -40.54 -9.85 -2.46
N THR A 723 -41.19 -8.92 -3.17
CA THR A 723 -40.69 -8.36 -4.44
C THR A 723 -39.33 -7.68 -4.27
N ILE A 724 -39.11 -7.01 -3.14
CA ILE A 724 -37.85 -6.32 -2.82
C ILE A 724 -36.77 -7.33 -2.42
N ARG A 725 -37.15 -8.41 -1.70
CA ARG A 725 -36.22 -9.50 -1.36
C ARG A 725 -35.79 -10.32 -2.58
N THR A 726 -36.74 -10.62 -3.48
CA THR A 726 -36.48 -11.48 -4.64
C THR A 726 -35.71 -10.75 -5.73
N LYS A 727 -35.98 -9.47 -5.97
CA LYS A 727 -35.24 -8.62 -6.92
C LYS A 727 -34.05 -7.89 -6.26
N PHE A 728 -33.26 -8.63 -5.50
CA PHE A 728 -32.13 -8.08 -4.74
C PHE A 728 -31.05 -7.44 -5.64
N SER A 729 -30.62 -6.23 -5.29
CA SER A 729 -29.36 -5.63 -5.74
C SER A 729 -28.70 -4.88 -4.59
N ALA A 730 -27.39 -5.09 -4.41
CA ALA A 730 -26.60 -4.39 -3.37
C ALA A 730 -26.66 -2.85 -3.54
N THR A 731 -26.84 -2.36 -4.78
CA THR A 731 -26.94 -0.92 -5.05
C THR A 731 -28.18 -0.27 -4.44
N TYR A 732 -29.25 -1.05 -4.21
CA TYR A 732 -30.54 -0.55 -3.74
C TYR A 732 -30.56 -0.25 -2.24
N TRP A 733 -29.68 -0.92 -1.50
CA TRP A 733 -29.54 -0.77 -0.06
C TRP A 733 -28.33 0.09 0.33
N LYS A 734 -27.65 0.65 -0.68
CA LYS A 734 -26.51 1.53 -0.47
C LYS A 734 -26.93 2.69 0.43
N LYS A 735 -26.14 2.92 1.47
CA LYS A 735 -26.24 4.10 2.32
C LYS A 735 -25.87 5.33 1.50
N ALA A 736 -26.84 6.18 1.22
CA ALA A 736 -26.70 7.35 0.38
C ALA A 736 -27.79 8.38 0.67
N SER A 737 -27.42 9.66 0.67
CA SER A 737 -28.39 10.76 0.68
C SER A 737 -28.98 10.92 -0.71
N VAL A 738 -30.29 10.70 -0.85
CA VAL A 738 -30.99 10.61 -2.14
C VAL A 738 -31.95 11.78 -2.39
N LYS A 739 -31.42 13.00 -2.40
CA LYS A 739 -32.22 14.24 -2.59
C LYS A 739 -33.13 14.18 -3.83
N ALA A 740 -32.62 13.67 -4.95
CA ALA A 740 -33.38 13.58 -6.21
C ALA A 740 -34.58 12.62 -6.11
N THR A 741 -34.43 11.49 -5.40
CA THR A 741 -35.53 10.55 -5.17
C THR A 741 -36.59 11.15 -4.24
N VAL A 742 -36.15 11.84 -3.18
CA VAL A 742 -37.06 12.55 -2.26
C VAL A 742 -37.83 13.65 -2.99
N ASP A 743 -37.16 14.43 -3.85
CA ASP A 743 -37.79 15.44 -4.70
C ASP A 743 -38.80 14.83 -5.67
N ALA A 744 -38.44 13.75 -6.35
CA ALA A 744 -39.37 13.04 -7.22
C ALA A 744 -40.64 12.62 -6.47
N VAL A 745 -40.49 12.05 -5.28
CA VAL A 745 -41.61 11.57 -4.47
C VAL A 745 -42.44 12.70 -3.85
N LEU A 746 -41.90 13.90 -3.60
CA LEU A 746 -42.65 15.03 -3.03
C LEU A 746 -43.26 15.95 -4.10
N SER A 747 -42.61 16.12 -5.25
CA SER A 747 -42.93 17.16 -6.23
C SER A 747 -43.86 16.69 -7.36
N TYR A 748 -43.84 15.42 -7.76
CA TYR A 748 -44.70 14.89 -8.83
C TYR A 748 -46.04 14.37 -8.30
N ASN A 749 -47.10 14.41 -9.11
CA ASN A 749 -48.46 14.07 -8.67
C ASN A 749 -48.97 12.73 -9.21
N THR A 750 -48.25 12.10 -10.15
CA THR A 750 -48.64 10.79 -10.68
C THR A 750 -47.61 9.72 -10.34
N LYS A 751 -48.06 8.47 -10.21
CA LYS A 751 -47.18 7.33 -9.97
C LYS A 751 -46.17 7.14 -11.09
N GLN A 752 -46.59 7.31 -12.34
CA GLN A 752 -45.72 7.13 -13.50
C GLN A 752 -44.60 8.16 -13.54
N ASP A 753 -44.90 9.44 -13.25
CA ASP A 753 -43.87 10.49 -13.23
C ASP A 753 -42.80 10.22 -12.16
N ILE A 754 -43.20 9.70 -11.00
CA ILE A 754 -42.25 9.32 -9.94
C ILE A 754 -41.35 8.18 -10.42
N ILE A 755 -41.93 7.15 -11.04
CA ILE A 755 -41.20 5.98 -11.55
C ILE A 755 -40.21 6.40 -12.65
N ASP A 756 -40.62 7.25 -13.59
CA ASP A 756 -39.77 7.72 -14.70
C ASP A 756 -38.55 8.52 -14.20
N LYS A 757 -38.66 9.16 -13.05
CA LYS A 757 -37.55 9.88 -12.39
C LYS A 757 -36.71 8.99 -11.45
N CYS A 758 -37.21 7.81 -11.10
CA CYS A 758 -36.58 6.89 -10.15
C CYS A 758 -35.97 5.67 -10.87
N GLY A 759 -34.95 5.91 -11.68
CA GLY A 759 -34.16 4.88 -12.37
C GLY A 759 -33.04 4.25 -11.50
N GLY A 760 -32.48 3.13 -11.98
CA GLY A 760 -31.29 2.52 -11.39
C GLY A 760 -31.49 2.11 -9.91
N PRO A 761 -30.66 2.59 -8.96
CA PRO A 761 -30.81 2.25 -7.55
C PRO A 761 -32.13 2.67 -6.89
N ALA A 762 -32.82 3.66 -7.45
CA ALA A 762 -34.10 4.16 -6.96
C ALA A 762 -35.30 3.26 -7.34
N ARG A 763 -35.08 2.16 -8.06
CA ARG A 763 -36.15 1.28 -8.55
C ARG A 763 -36.99 0.64 -7.44
N HIS A 764 -36.49 0.55 -6.21
CA HIS A 764 -37.30 0.12 -5.06
C HIS A 764 -38.53 1.00 -4.82
N VAL A 765 -38.50 2.27 -5.23
CA VAL A 765 -39.67 3.16 -5.16
C VAL A 765 -40.82 2.62 -6.03
N GLU A 766 -40.51 2.07 -7.20
CA GLU A 766 -41.48 1.38 -8.07
C GLU A 766 -42.18 0.25 -7.31
N PHE A 767 -41.41 -0.63 -6.68
CA PHE A 767 -41.95 -1.78 -5.95
C PHE A 767 -42.73 -1.38 -4.70
N LEU A 768 -42.34 -0.29 -4.03
CA LEU A 768 -43.09 0.25 -2.89
C LEU A 768 -44.45 0.82 -3.31
N LEU A 769 -44.55 1.45 -4.48
CA LEU A 769 -45.76 2.12 -4.94
C LEU A 769 -46.69 1.20 -5.73
N GLN A 770 -46.16 0.19 -6.42
CA GLN A 770 -46.90 -0.67 -7.35
C GLN A 770 -48.15 -1.29 -6.72
N ASP A 771 -48.03 -1.85 -5.52
CA ASP A 771 -49.12 -2.57 -4.84
C ASP A 771 -49.85 -1.72 -3.80
N SER A 772 -49.36 -0.52 -3.51
CA SER A 772 -49.91 0.33 -2.45
C SER A 772 -50.86 1.42 -2.96
N VAL A 773 -50.54 2.06 -4.09
CA VAL A 773 -51.25 3.27 -4.56
C VAL A 773 -51.64 3.20 -6.04
N ASP A 774 -52.70 3.91 -6.40
CA ASP A 774 -53.14 4.11 -7.78
C ASP A 774 -52.24 5.14 -8.50
N ASP A 775 -52.58 5.45 -9.76
CA ASP A 775 -51.77 6.39 -10.57
C ASP A 775 -51.85 7.83 -10.07
N ASN A 776 -52.85 8.18 -9.26
CA ASN A 776 -53.02 9.48 -8.60
C ASN A 776 -52.44 9.51 -7.18
N LEU A 777 -51.65 8.48 -6.81
CA LEU A 777 -51.02 8.33 -5.50
C LEU A 777 -52.02 8.19 -4.34
N GLN A 778 -53.26 7.78 -4.63
CA GLN A 778 -54.25 7.43 -3.62
C GLN A 778 -54.11 5.97 -3.21
N TRP A 779 -54.40 5.66 -1.95
CA TRP A 779 -54.34 4.29 -1.46
C TRP A 779 -55.33 3.40 -2.22
N LYS A 780 -54.87 2.23 -2.69
CA LYS A 780 -55.75 1.21 -3.29
C LYS A 780 -56.62 0.56 -2.21
N ASP A 781 -57.87 0.25 -2.51
CA ASP A 781 -58.77 -0.46 -1.59
C ASP A 781 -58.26 -1.87 -1.21
N THR A 782 -57.41 -2.47 -2.05
CA THR A 782 -56.82 -3.80 -1.84
C THR A 782 -55.52 -3.78 -1.03
N ILE A 783 -55.07 -2.63 -0.53
CA ILE A 783 -53.79 -2.54 0.18
C ILE A 783 -53.82 -3.33 1.50
N SER A 784 -52.78 -4.13 1.73
CA SER A 784 -52.60 -4.81 3.01
C SER A 784 -52.28 -3.80 4.12
N PRO A 785 -52.94 -3.87 5.30
CA PRO A 785 -52.57 -3.08 6.47
C PRO A 785 -51.12 -3.31 6.93
N ASN A 786 -50.53 -4.46 6.55
CA ASN A 786 -49.14 -4.79 6.87
C ASN A 786 -48.12 -4.28 5.84
N HIS A 787 -48.54 -3.57 4.79
CA HIS A 787 -47.63 -3.01 3.81
C HIS A 787 -46.69 -1.97 4.46
N PRO A 788 -45.36 -2.03 4.25
CA PRO A 788 -44.41 -1.19 4.98
C PRO A 788 -44.62 0.30 4.73
N LEU A 789 -44.92 0.69 3.48
CA LEU A 789 -45.22 2.09 3.16
C LEU A 789 -46.42 2.63 3.95
N LYS A 790 -47.45 1.80 4.14
CA LYS A 790 -48.67 2.18 4.87
C LYS A 790 -48.39 2.31 6.37
N LYS A 791 -47.62 1.39 6.96
CA LYS A 791 -47.22 1.48 8.38
C LYS A 791 -46.37 2.70 8.68
N VAL A 792 -45.43 3.07 7.80
CA VAL A 792 -44.66 4.32 7.94
C VAL A 792 -45.58 5.53 7.79
N CYS A 793 -46.51 5.47 6.81
CA CYS A 793 -47.75 6.25 6.71
C CYS A 793 -48.35 6.61 8.07
N ASP A 794 -48.89 5.57 8.66
CA ASP A 794 -49.71 5.61 9.86
C ASP A 794 -48.90 6.04 11.08
N TYR A 795 -47.61 5.66 11.17
CA TYR A 795 -46.71 6.12 12.24
C TYR A 795 -46.47 7.64 12.16
N VAL A 796 -46.13 8.16 10.98
CA VAL A 796 -45.91 9.61 10.80
C VAL A 796 -47.22 10.37 11.03
N ASP A 797 -48.35 9.82 10.60
CA ASP A 797 -49.70 10.31 10.93
C ASP A 797 -49.91 10.41 12.44
N GLU A 798 -49.71 9.32 13.17
CA GLU A 798 -49.91 9.23 14.61
C GLU A 798 -49.07 10.28 15.36
N TRP A 799 -47.77 10.33 15.08
CA TRP A 799 -46.80 11.18 15.80
C TRP A 799 -46.87 12.67 15.47
N LEU A 800 -47.42 13.02 14.31
CA LEU A 800 -47.62 14.41 13.90
C LEU A 800 -49.09 14.86 14.04
N SER A 801 -50.00 13.95 14.38
CA SER A 801 -51.38 14.26 14.75
C SER A 801 -51.49 14.79 16.19
N GLY A 802 -52.63 15.41 16.50
CA GLY A 802 -52.88 16.16 17.75
C GLY A 802 -52.72 15.42 19.08
N ARG A 803 -52.38 14.12 19.08
CA ARG A 803 -52.05 13.34 20.28
C ARG A 803 -50.62 13.57 20.78
N HIS A 804 -49.67 13.80 19.87
CA HIS A 804 -48.24 13.90 20.20
C HIS A 804 -47.64 15.28 19.87
N THR A 805 -48.37 16.10 19.13
CA THR A 805 -48.00 17.47 18.73
C THR A 805 -49.19 18.40 18.95
N SER A 806 -49.01 19.45 19.75
CA SER A 806 -50.01 20.49 19.95
C SER A 806 -49.86 21.57 18.87
N LYS A 807 -50.99 22.15 18.42
CA LYS A 807 -50.99 23.10 17.29
C LYS A 807 -50.19 24.39 17.53
N ASN A 808 -49.90 24.72 18.79
CA ASN A 808 -49.27 25.98 19.18
C ASN A 808 -47.85 25.78 19.76
N GLN A 809 -47.30 24.56 19.74
CA GLN A 809 -45.97 24.27 20.28
C GLN A 809 -45.02 23.87 19.16
N SER A 810 -43.78 24.34 19.23
CA SER A 810 -42.72 23.86 18.35
C SER A 810 -42.35 22.41 18.68
N PHE A 811 -42.09 21.62 17.66
CA PHE A 811 -41.59 20.25 17.79
C PHE A 811 -40.42 20.03 16.84
N ASN A 812 -39.49 19.16 17.23
CA ASN A 812 -38.42 18.71 16.36
C ASN A 812 -38.87 17.48 15.56
N LEU A 813 -38.89 17.57 14.23
CA LEU A 813 -39.29 16.45 13.36
C LEU A 813 -38.37 15.23 13.53
N GLY A 814 -37.07 15.47 13.72
CA GLY A 814 -36.07 14.43 13.94
C GLY A 814 -36.32 13.60 15.17
N ASP A 815 -36.53 14.27 16.30
CA ASP A 815 -36.74 13.60 17.57
C ASP A 815 -38.10 12.88 17.62
N LYS A 816 -39.14 13.45 16.99
CA LYS A 816 -40.49 12.84 16.97
C LYS A 816 -40.55 11.56 16.15
N LEU A 817 -39.82 11.51 15.05
CA LEU A 817 -39.83 10.38 14.12
C LEU A 817 -38.67 9.40 14.33
N ILE A 818 -37.84 9.59 15.36
CA ILE A 818 -36.66 8.75 15.63
C ILE A 818 -36.99 7.26 15.77
N GLY A 819 -38.18 6.91 16.28
CA GLY A 819 -38.64 5.52 16.40
C GLY A 819 -38.76 4.78 15.06
N LEU A 820 -38.82 5.50 13.92
CA LEU A 820 -38.75 4.88 12.60
C LEU A 820 -37.36 4.25 12.32
N THR A 821 -36.31 4.64 13.05
CA THR A 821 -34.99 4.02 12.95
C THR A 821 -34.90 2.68 13.69
N GLU A 822 -35.85 2.40 14.58
CA GLU A 822 -35.88 1.18 15.41
C GLU A 822 -36.76 0.10 14.78
N ALA A 823 -36.64 -1.14 15.26
CA ALA A 823 -37.57 -2.21 14.89
C ALA A 823 -39.00 -1.84 15.35
N PRO A 824 -40.04 -2.06 14.52
CA PRO A 824 -40.07 -2.93 13.34
C PRO A 824 -39.69 -2.26 12.01
N PHE A 825 -39.32 -0.98 11.97
CA PHE A 825 -39.11 -0.23 10.72
C PHE A 825 -37.65 -0.26 10.24
N GLY A 826 -36.72 0.13 11.11
CA GLY A 826 -35.29 0.16 10.81
C GLY A 826 -34.91 1.11 9.67
N LEU A 827 -35.54 2.28 9.54
CA LEU A 827 -35.25 3.21 8.44
C LEU A 827 -33.86 3.86 8.63
N PHE A 828 -33.09 3.94 7.54
CA PHE A 828 -31.76 4.55 7.50
C PHE A 828 -31.56 5.32 6.20
N GLN A 829 -30.45 6.06 6.06
CA GLN A 829 -30.24 6.94 4.90
C GLN A 829 -30.02 6.16 3.59
N SER A 830 -31.10 5.81 2.89
CA SER A 830 -31.09 5.07 1.62
C SER A 830 -32.36 5.34 0.79
N TYR A 831 -32.40 4.85 -0.45
CA TYR A 831 -33.46 5.13 -1.45
C TYR A 831 -34.87 4.81 -0.94
N ALA A 832 -35.11 3.56 -0.51
CA ALA A 832 -36.44 3.12 -0.07
C ALA A 832 -36.90 3.81 1.24
N PRO A 833 -36.11 3.82 2.33
CA PRO A 833 -36.51 4.50 3.57
C PRO A 833 -36.80 6.00 3.39
N MET A 834 -35.94 6.71 2.64
CA MET A 834 -36.15 8.14 2.39
C MET A 834 -37.38 8.39 1.53
N ALA A 835 -37.65 7.55 0.53
CA ALA A 835 -38.88 7.63 -0.27
C ALA A 835 -40.15 7.37 0.57
N MET A 836 -40.11 6.41 1.51
CA MET A 836 -41.26 6.13 2.39
C MET A 836 -41.61 7.33 3.28
N VAL A 837 -40.60 7.97 3.89
CA VAL A 837 -40.82 9.17 4.70
C VAL A 837 -41.23 10.36 3.83
N ALA A 838 -40.61 10.53 2.65
CA ALA A 838 -41.01 11.57 1.70
C ALA A 838 -42.49 11.44 1.29
N PHE A 839 -42.95 10.22 1.01
CA PHE A 839 -44.34 9.94 0.68
C PHE A 839 -45.27 10.27 1.87
N ALA A 840 -44.89 9.88 3.08
CA ALA A 840 -45.63 10.20 4.31
C ALA A 840 -45.75 11.72 4.55
N MET A 841 -44.70 12.48 4.23
CA MET A 841 -44.65 13.93 4.43
C MET A 841 -45.47 14.72 3.41
N ARG A 842 -45.92 14.11 2.30
CA ARG A 842 -46.72 14.79 1.26
C ARG A 842 -47.96 15.49 1.81
N LYS A 843 -48.66 14.88 2.77
CA LYS A 843 -49.88 15.45 3.37
C LYS A 843 -49.61 16.64 4.27
N TYR A 844 -48.36 16.92 4.63
CA TYR A 844 -47.95 18.05 5.47
C TYR A 844 -47.32 19.19 4.66
N VAL A 845 -47.20 19.04 3.33
CA VAL A 845 -46.84 20.13 2.42
C VAL A 845 -47.80 21.28 2.66
N ASN A 846 -47.25 22.48 2.89
CA ASN A 846 -48.02 23.70 3.17
C ASN A 846 -48.82 23.69 4.48
N ILE A 847 -48.67 22.69 5.36
CA ILE A 847 -49.35 22.61 6.66
C ILE A 847 -48.41 22.91 7.83
N ILE A 848 -47.11 22.63 7.67
CA ILE A 848 -46.09 22.90 8.67
C ILE A 848 -45.27 24.15 8.32
N PHE A 849 -44.84 24.85 9.36
CA PHE A 849 -44.13 26.13 9.29
C PHE A 849 -42.83 26.02 10.09
N ASP A 850 -41.81 26.77 9.67
CA ASP A 850 -40.62 26.92 10.48
C ASP A 850 -40.84 27.83 11.70
N THR A 851 -39.87 27.88 12.60
CA THR A 851 -39.94 28.76 13.79
C THR A 851 -40.00 30.25 13.46
N ASN A 852 -39.70 30.64 12.21
CA ASN A 852 -39.78 32.01 11.71
C ASN A 852 -41.13 32.31 11.03
N GLY A 853 -42.03 31.32 10.97
CA GLY A 853 -43.36 31.43 10.35
C GLY A 853 -43.38 31.21 8.84
N LYS A 854 -42.30 30.70 8.24
CA LYS A 854 -42.25 30.38 6.80
C LYS A 854 -42.90 29.02 6.53
N GLN A 855 -43.85 28.98 5.61
CA GLN A 855 -44.53 27.76 5.19
C GLN A 855 -43.58 26.80 4.48
N ARG A 856 -43.63 25.51 4.82
CA ARG A 856 -42.83 24.47 4.15
C ARG A 856 -43.53 23.96 2.91
N THR A 857 -43.09 24.46 1.76
CA THR A 857 -43.46 23.92 0.43
C THR A 857 -42.79 22.56 0.19
N ALA A 858 -43.19 21.85 -0.87
CA ALA A 858 -42.59 20.56 -1.25
C ALA A 858 -41.06 20.62 -1.36
N GLN A 859 -40.51 21.67 -1.98
CA GLN A 859 -39.06 21.86 -2.14
C GLN A 859 -38.33 22.06 -0.80
N HIS A 860 -38.94 22.76 0.16
CA HIS A 860 -38.37 22.89 1.50
C HIS A 860 -38.37 21.53 2.22
N LEU A 861 -39.48 20.78 2.12
CA LEU A 861 -39.61 19.46 2.73
C LEU A 861 -38.60 18.44 2.18
N VAL A 862 -38.18 18.57 0.92
CA VAL A 862 -37.09 17.74 0.37
C VAL A 862 -35.81 17.91 1.19
N GLU A 863 -35.46 19.16 1.51
CA GLU A 863 -34.27 19.45 2.32
C GLU A 863 -34.47 19.01 3.77
N ASP A 864 -35.68 19.21 4.32
CA ASP A 864 -36.02 18.80 5.67
C ASP A 864 -35.93 17.27 5.84
N VAL A 865 -36.40 16.47 4.88
CA VAL A 865 -36.27 14.99 4.90
C VAL A 865 -34.81 14.55 4.74
N VAL A 866 -34.03 15.21 3.90
CA VAL A 866 -32.60 14.89 3.77
C VAL A 866 -31.86 15.17 5.09
N GLU A 867 -32.16 16.30 5.72
CA GLU A 867 -31.55 16.71 6.97
C GLU A 867 -32.06 15.86 8.16
N LEU A 868 -33.30 15.37 8.11
CA LEU A 868 -33.88 14.40 9.05
C LEU A 868 -33.02 13.13 9.13
N PHE A 869 -32.80 12.47 7.99
CA PHE A 869 -31.98 11.26 7.96
C PHE A 869 -30.53 11.56 8.36
N LYS A 870 -30.00 12.73 7.98
CA LYS A 870 -28.66 13.14 8.41
C LYS A 870 -28.56 13.34 9.93
N ALA A 871 -29.61 13.86 10.57
CA ALA A 871 -29.67 14.00 12.02
C ALA A 871 -29.71 12.62 12.71
N TRP A 872 -30.49 11.68 12.18
CA TRP A 872 -30.54 10.29 12.65
C TRP A 872 -29.18 9.59 12.55
N GLU A 873 -28.48 9.75 11.43
CA GLU A 873 -27.15 9.16 11.22
C GLU A 873 -26.09 9.70 12.19
N ASN A 874 -26.20 10.98 12.56
CA ASN A 874 -25.26 11.62 13.47
C ASN A 874 -25.61 11.43 14.95
N GLY A 875 -26.80 10.89 15.26
CA GLY A 875 -27.31 10.79 16.63
C GLY A 875 -27.48 12.13 17.34
N LYS A 876 -27.70 13.22 16.59
CA LYS A 876 -27.79 14.60 17.13
C LYS A 876 -29.07 15.28 16.67
N THR A 877 -29.77 15.89 17.63
CA THR A 877 -30.92 16.76 17.34
C THR A 877 -30.49 17.96 16.49
N ASN A 878 -31.21 18.21 15.40
CA ASN A 878 -30.95 19.35 14.54
C ASN A 878 -32.06 20.41 14.68
N ASN A 879 -31.68 21.61 15.14
CA ASN A 879 -32.60 22.73 15.34
C ASN A 879 -33.25 23.26 14.06
N LYS A 880 -32.70 22.95 12.87
CA LYS A 880 -33.34 23.30 11.58
C LYS A 880 -34.66 22.55 11.36
N LEU A 881 -34.85 21.42 12.03
CA LEU A 881 -36.03 20.58 11.95
C LEU A 881 -37.11 20.96 12.99
N ASN A 882 -37.02 22.15 13.58
CA ASN A 882 -38.03 22.68 14.47
C ASN A 882 -39.17 23.30 13.66
N PHE A 883 -40.36 22.73 13.79
CA PHE A 883 -41.56 23.17 13.07
C PHE A 883 -42.71 23.46 14.02
N ILE A 884 -43.68 24.23 13.53
CA ILE A 884 -44.94 24.58 14.20
C ILE A 884 -46.08 24.32 13.20
N PHE A 885 -47.24 23.87 13.68
CA PHE A 885 -48.44 23.75 12.84
C PHE A 885 -49.17 25.09 12.75
N GLU A 886 -49.83 25.38 11.63
CA GLU A 886 -50.69 26.57 11.54
C GLU A 886 -51.81 26.52 12.59
N SER A 887 -52.03 27.62 13.33
CA SER A 887 -53.29 27.80 14.06
C SER A 887 -54.42 28.07 13.06
N LYS A 888 -55.61 27.50 13.28
CA LYS A 888 -56.76 27.69 12.37
C LYS A 888 -57.15 29.17 12.26
N GLU A 889 -56.89 29.91 13.33
CA GLU A 889 -57.21 31.31 13.55
C GLU A 889 -56.26 32.20 12.73
N ALA A 890 -54.95 31.95 12.75
CA ALA A 890 -53.97 32.72 11.98
C ALA A 890 -54.20 32.60 10.47
N GLY A 891 -54.49 31.39 9.97
CA GLY A 891 -54.81 31.17 8.55
C GLY A 891 -56.11 31.83 8.10
N ARG A 892 -57.11 31.93 8.99
CA ARG A 892 -58.34 32.70 8.72
C ARG A 892 -58.08 34.20 8.68
N VAL A 893 -57.36 34.75 9.66
CA VAL A 893 -56.99 36.18 9.68
C VAL A 893 -56.23 36.55 8.40
N CYS A 894 -55.25 35.76 7.98
CA CYS A 894 -54.47 36.01 6.76
C CYS A 894 -55.37 36.11 5.52
N LYS A 895 -56.29 35.16 5.33
CA LYS A 895 -57.24 35.18 4.21
C LYS A 895 -58.19 36.38 4.26
N SER A 896 -58.63 36.77 5.46
CA SER A 896 -59.48 37.94 5.66
C SER A 896 -58.74 39.24 5.34
N LEU A 897 -57.47 39.40 5.76
CA LEU A 897 -56.64 40.58 5.43
C LEU A 897 -56.41 40.71 3.92
N ILE A 898 -56.08 39.62 3.24
CA ILE A 898 -55.91 39.59 1.78
C ILE A 898 -57.18 40.07 1.07
N ARG A 899 -58.35 39.60 1.52
CA ARG A 899 -59.65 40.02 0.96
C ARG A 899 -60.00 41.47 1.31
N MET A 900 -59.78 41.89 2.55
CA MET A 900 -60.15 43.22 3.06
C MET A 900 -59.43 44.33 2.29
N PHE A 901 -58.12 44.18 2.11
CA PHE A 901 -57.27 45.21 1.52
C PHE A 901 -56.92 44.94 0.05
N ASN A 902 -57.49 43.88 -0.55
CA ASN A 902 -57.18 43.42 -1.90
C ASN A 902 -55.67 43.28 -2.16
N LEU A 903 -54.93 42.73 -1.19
CA LEU A 903 -53.48 42.76 -1.17
C LEU A 903 -52.84 42.08 -2.41
N ASN A 904 -53.51 41.10 -3.00
CA ASN A 904 -53.07 40.41 -4.22
C ASN A 904 -53.05 41.29 -5.48
N LYS A 905 -53.63 42.50 -5.42
CA LYS A 905 -53.66 43.46 -6.53
C LYS A 905 -52.67 44.62 -6.37
N LEU A 906 -51.87 44.61 -5.29
CA LEU A 906 -50.86 45.64 -5.02
C LEU A 906 -49.71 45.55 -6.04
N LYS A 907 -49.22 46.71 -6.49
CA LYS A 907 -48.11 46.78 -7.45
C LYS A 907 -46.79 46.45 -6.74
N GLY A 908 -46.08 45.43 -7.23
CA GLY A 908 -44.73 45.08 -6.74
C GLY A 908 -44.69 44.09 -5.57
N TYR A 909 -45.84 43.60 -5.07
CA TYR A 909 -45.89 42.60 -3.99
C TYR A 909 -46.98 41.57 -4.28
N SER A 910 -46.60 40.40 -4.80
CA SER A 910 -47.54 39.41 -5.39
C SER A 910 -47.64 38.09 -4.63
N ASP A 911 -46.74 37.81 -3.68
CA ASP A 911 -46.67 36.51 -2.99
C ASP A 911 -46.97 36.64 -1.50
N ILE A 912 -48.27 36.67 -1.17
CA ILE A 912 -48.77 36.81 0.20
C ILE A 912 -49.26 35.45 0.67
N SER A 913 -48.35 34.69 1.30
CA SER A 913 -48.60 33.31 1.72
C SER A 913 -48.77 33.15 3.24
N SER A 914 -48.39 34.16 4.03
CA SER A 914 -48.46 34.10 5.49
C SER A 914 -49.10 35.33 6.12
N LEU A 915 -49.54 35.20 7.37
CA LEU A 915 -50.03 36.33 8.17
C LEU A 915 -48.94 37.40 8.34
N LYS A 916 -47.66 37.01 8.45
CA LYS A 916 -46.53 37.94 8.52
C LYS A 916 -46.39 38.77 7.23
N ASP A 917 -46.52 38.13 6.07
CA ASP A 917 -46.48 38.80 4.76
C ASP A 917 -47.70 39.70 4.56
N ALA A 918 -48.88 39.24 4.97
CA ALA A 918 -50.10 40.04 4.91
C ALA A 918 -50.00 41.29 5.79
N ARG A 919 -49.43 41.18 7.00
CA ARG A 919 -49.17 42.33 7.89
C ARG A 919 -48.18 43.30 7.26
N TRP A 920 -47.08 42.78 6.72
CA TRP A 920 -46.06 43.59 6.07
C TRP A 920 -46.64 44.34 4.85
N ALA A 921 -47.43 43.65 4.03
CA ALA A 921 -48.13 44.25 2.89
C ALA A 921 -49.09 45.35 3.32
N VAL A 922 -49.85 45.17 4.41
CA VAL A 922 -50.75 46.20 4.93
C VAL A 922 -49.98 47.45 5.38
N LEU A 923 -48.91 47.29 6.17
CA LEU A 923 -48.15 48.42 6.73
C LEU A 923 -47.28 49.13 5.69
N HIS A 924 -46.48 48.36 4.95
CA HIS A 924 -45.37 48.92 4.16
C HIS A 924 -45.75 49.16 2.69
N VAL A 925 -46.78 48.49 2.17
CA VAL A 925 -47.21 48.62 0.77
C VAL A 925 -48.54 49.36 0.68
N TYR A 926 -49.57 48.85 1.34
CA TYR A 926 -50.92 49.42 1.25
C TYR A 926 -51.03 50.80 1.89
N CYS A 927 -50.59 50.99 3.14
CA CYS A 927 -50.63 52.31 3.79
C CYS A 927 -49.72 53.33 3.08
N LYS A 928 -48.60 52.88 2.53
CA LYS A 928 -47.68 53.71 1.74
C LYS A 928 -48.31 54.18 0.43
N GLU A 929 -49.06 53.32 -0.27
CA GLU A 929 -49.83 53.70 -1.47
C GLU A 929 -50.92 54.73 -1.13
N LYS A 930 -51.56 54.60 0.05
CA LYS A 930 -52.60 55.54 0.49
C LYS A 930 -52.04 56.84 1.07
N GLY A 931 -50.78 56.86 1.51
CA GLY A 931 -50.13 58.03 2.09
C GLY A 931 -50.56 58.37 3.52
N TYR A 932 -51.29 57.49 4.21
CA TYR A 932 -51.74 57.70 5.60
C TYR A 932 -51.77 56.39 6.39
N PRO A 933 -51.61 56.42 7.73
CA PRO A 933 -51.70 55.25 8.59
C PRO A 933 -53.13 54.70 8.67
N LEU A 934 -53.27 53.40 8.95
CA LEU A 934 -54.59 52.73 9.01
C LEU A 934 -55.51 53.27 10.13
N TRP A 935 -54.93 53.74 11.24
CA TRP A 935 -55.70 54.31 12.36
C TRP A 935 -56.38 55.63 12.01
N SER A 936 -56.01 56.30 10.90
CA SER A 936 -56.62 57.59 10.53
C SER A 936 -58.13 57.47 10.29
N LEU A 937 -58.60 56.29 9.87
CA LEU A 937 -60.01 55.97 9.66
C LEU A 937 -60.86 56.04 10.94
N LYS A 938 -60.25 56.03 12.13
CA LYS A 938 -60.96 56.13 13.43
C LYS A 938 -61.66 57.49 13.62
N ASN A 939 -61.13 58.53 12.97
CA ASN A 939 -61.48 59.92 13.23
C ASN A 939 -62.46 60.51 12.22
N ILE A 940 -63.11 59.67 11.41
CA ILE A 940 -64.16 60.08 10.46
C ILE A 940 -65.51 60.13 11.20
N GLU A 941 -66.39 61.08 10.83
CA GLU A 941 -67.72 61.23 11.43
C GLU A 941 -68.60 59.97 11.27
N ASP A 942 -68.48 59.24 10.16
CA ASP A 942 -69.20 58.00 9.86
C ASP A 942 -68.65 56.75 10.58
N CYS A 943 -67.70 56.90 11.50
CA CYS A 943 -67.04 55.78 12.19
C CYS A 943 -67.77 55.43 13.50
N THR A 944 -68.52 54.31 13.52
CA THR A 944 -69.23 53.84 14.72
C THR A 944 -68.27 53.33 15.81
N PRO A 945 -68.69 53.28 17.09
CA PRO A 945 -67.86 52.74 18.17
C PRO A 945 -67.35 51.31 17.90
N GLU A 946 -68.17 50.47 17.27
CA GLU A 946 -67.82 49.09 16.91
C GLU A 946 -66.74 49.04 15.83
N ILE A 947 -66.77 49.97 14.86
CA ILE A 947 -65.75 50.10 13.83
C ILE A 947 -64.42 50.58 14.43
N ARG A 948 -64.45 51.51 15.40
CA ARG A 948 -63.25 51.96 16.11
C ARG A 948 -62.58 50.82 16.87
N GLU A 949 -63.36 50.02 17.61
CA GLU A 949 -62.86 48.84 18.33
C GLU A 949 -62.28 47.80 17.37
N PHE A 950 -62.93 47.58 16.22
CA PHE A 950 -62.39 46.71 15.18
C PHE A 950 -61.06 47.22 14.61
N ILE A 951 -60.94 48.53 14.33
CA ILE A 951 -59.68 49.14 13.86
C ILE A 951 -58.58 48.98 14.91
N ASP A 952 -58.86 49.17 16.20
CA ASP A 952 -57.86 49.01 17.26
C ASP A 952 -57.37 47.55 17.37
N ASN A 953 -58.29 46.58 17.27
CA ASN A 953 -57.93 45.15 17.24
C ASN A 953 -57.13 44.78 15.97
N LEU A 954 -57.51 45.34 14.82
CA LEU A 954 -56.80 45.16 13.56
C LEU A 954 -55.39 45.77 13.61
N MET A 955 -55.24 46.97 14.17
CA MET A 955 -53.95 47.63 14.40
C MET A 955 -53.06 46.81 15.33
N ARG A 956 -53.60 46.25 16.41
CA ARG A 956 -52.84 45.33 17.28
C ARG A 956 -52.39 44.08 16.51
N VAL A 957 -53.26 43.47 15.71
CA VAL A 957 -52.91 42.30 14.90
C VAL A 957 -51.80 42.62 13.89
N VAL A 958 -51.86 43.79 13.26
CA VAL A 958 -50.95 44.18 12.19
C VAL A 958 -49.62 44.73 12.71
N SER A 959 -49.62 45.50 13.80
CA SER A 959 -48.44 46.15 14.36
C SER A 959 -47.67 45.29 15.37
N ASP A 960 -48.32 44.46 16.20
CA ASP A 960 -47.64 43.64 17.21
C ASP A 960 -47.10 42.32 16.65
N PRO A 961 -45.77 42.11 16.55
CA PRO A 961 -45.17 40.85 16.07
C PRO A 961 -45.64 39.60 16.83
N GLU A 962 -46.04 39.74 18.10
CA GLU A 962 -46.49 38.65 18.96
C GLU A 962 -47.99 38.33 18.86
N SER A 963 -48.75 39.09 18.06
CA SER A 963 -50.20 38.91 17.91
C SER A 963 -50.62 37.48 17.51
N MET A 964 -49.74 36.73 16.82
CA MET A 964 -49.97 35.33 16.45
C MET A 964 -50.09 34.37 17.65
N LYS A 965 -49.56 34.76 18.81
CA LYS A 965 -49.60 34.00 20.06
C LYS A 965 -50.85 34.29 20.90
N ASN A 966 -51.74 35.18 20.45
CA ASN A 966 -52.95 35.58 21.17
C ASN A 966 -54.21 35.13 20.40
N PRO A 967 -54.72 33.90 20.63
CA PRO A 967 -55.87 33.36 19.92
C PRO A 967 -57.14 34.21 20.07
N SER A 968 -57.37 34.75 21.27
CA SER A 968 -58.53 35.60 21.55
C SER A 968 -58.52 36.90 20.73
N LEU A 969 -57.35 37.52 20.53
CA LEU A 969 -57.22 38.70 19.69
C LEU A 969 -57.51 38.37 18.22
N LEU A 970 -56.97 37.25 17.71
CA LEU A 970 -57.19 36.82 16.32
C LEU A 970 -58.68 36.47 16.08
N GLU A 971 -59.31 35.79 17.02
CA GLU A 971 -60.73 35.42 16.95
C GLU A 971 -61.65 36.65 17.02
N ASN A 972 -61.38 37.59 17.93
CA ASN A 972 -62.12 38.86 18.02
C ASN A 972 -61.98 39.70 16.74
N THR A 973 -60.78 39.77 16.14
CA THR A 973 -60.57 40.47 14.87
C THR A 973 -61.30 39.79 13.71
N ILE A 974 -61.37 38.45 13.68
CA ILE A 974 -62.16 37.72 12.65
C ILE A 974 -63.66 38.00 12.82
N ASN A 975 -64.17 37.91 14.05
CA ASN A 975 -65.59 38.14 14.32
C ASN A 975 -65.99 39.59 13.98
N GLY A 976 -65.12 40.56 14.30
CA GLY A 976 -65.28 41.95 13.89
C GLY A 976 -65.29 42.12 12.37
N TYR A 977 -64.36 41.46 11.66
CA TYR A 977 -64.33 41.44 10.20
C TYR A 977 -65.65 40.90 9.61
N ASP A 978 -66.09 39.72 10.04
CA ASP A 978 -67.27 39.06 9.46
C ASP A 978 -68.56 39.88 9.67
N THR A 979 -68.64 40.58 10.81
CA THR A 979 -69.77 41.44 11.18
C THR A 979 -69.75 42.79 10.46
N LEU A 980 -68.58 43.43 10.35
CA LEU A 980 -68.42 44.82 9.88
C LEU A 980 -67.85 44.95 8.47
N LYS A 981 -67.64 43.84 7.73
CA LYS A 981 -66.98 43.84 6.41
C LYS A 981 -67.55 44.82 5.39
N THR A 982 -68.87 45.04 5.38
CA THR A 982 -69.53 45.92 4.42
C THR A 982 -69.29 47.38 4.79
N ASP A 983 -69.48 47.71 6.07
CA ASP A 983 -69.33 49.07 6.58
C ASP A 983 -67.87 49.51 6.55
N PHE A 984 -66.95 48.63 6.97
CA PHE A 984 -65.51 48.89 6.84
C PHE A 984 -65.05 48.91 5.38
N GLY A 985 -65.60 48.06 4.52
CA GLY A 985 -65.32 48.07 3.09
C GLY A 985 -65.66 49.41 2.42
N ASN A 986 -66.77 50.03 2.84
CA ASN A 986 -67.17 51.37 2.39
C ASN A 986 -66.15 52.45 2.80
N LEU A 987 -65.52 52.31 3.98
CA LEU A 987 -64.47 53.21 4.43
C LEU A 987 -63.19 53.14 3.58
N LEU A 988 -62.91 51.99 2.96
CA LEU A 988 -61.72 51.74 2.15
C LEU A 988 -61.86 52.18 0.67
N ILE A 989 -63.02 52.69 0.25
CA ILE A 989 -63.27 53.08 -1.15
C ILE A 989 -62.40 54.30 -1.53
N PRO A 990 -61.56 54.22 -2.59
CA PRO A 990 -60.63 55.28 -2.96
C PRO A 990 -61.29 56.64 -3.25
N SER A 991 -62.52 56.65 -3.77
CA SER A 991 -63.22 57.89 -4.15
C SER A 991 -63.71 58.73 -2.96
N ALA A 992 -63.75 58.17 -1.75
CA ALA A 992 -64.26 58.86 -0.56
C ALA A 992 -63.20 59.74 0.14
N ASN A 993 -61.91 59.52 -0.19
CA ASN A 993 -60.74 60.16 0.43
C ASN A 993 -60.73 60.10 1.98
N ASN A 994 -61.27 59.02 2.52
CA ASN A 994 -61.52 58.82 3.95
C ASN A 994 -60.23 58.82 4.80
N PHE A 995 -59.15 58.24 4.29
CA PHE A 995 -57.85 58.23 4.97
C PHE A 995 -57.29 59.64 5.22
N HIS A 996 -57.38 60.52 4.23
CA HIS A 996 -56.97 61.91 4.35
C HIS A 996 -57.90 62.68 5.28
N LYS A 997 -59.23 62.59 5.09
CA LYS A 997 -60.22 63.25 5.95
C LYS A 997 -60.03 62.89 7.42
N GLY A 998 -59.95 61.59 7.72
CA GLY A 998 -59.76 61.13 9.10
C GLY A 998 -58.41 61.56 9.69
N PHE A 999 -57.34 61.62 8.88
CA PHE A 999 -56.05 62.14 9.36
C PHE A 999 -56.10 63.64 9.66
N VAL A 1000 -56.75 64.43 8.80
CA VAL A 1000 -56.96 65.88 9.01
C VAL A 1000 -57.83 66.14 10.24
N THR A 1001 -58.94 65.41 10.40
CA THR A 1001 -59.80 65.53 11.58
C THR A 1001 -59.03 65.20 12.87
N TYR A 1002 -58.13 64.20 12.84
CA TYR A 1002 -57.24 63.93 13.96
C TYR A 1002 -56.31 65.11 14.26
N MET A 1003 -55.63 65.65 13.25
CA MET A 1003 -54.74 66.81 13.40
C MET A 1003 -55.45 68.01 14.02
N GLN A 1004 -56.70 68.26 13.61
CA GLN A 1004 -57.54 69.35 14.09
C GLN A 1004 -58.06 69.12 15.51
N SER A 1005 -58.25 67.85 15.92
CA SER A 1005 -58.71 67.49 17.27
C SER A 1005 -57.67 67.67 18.38
N ILE A 1006 -56.41 67.98 18.03
CA ILE A 1006 -55.34 68.19 19.02
C ILE A 1006 -55.42 69.62 19.54
N ASP A 1007 -56.13 69.83 20.66
CA ASP A 1007 -56.40 71.15 21.27
C ASP A 1007 -55.16 72.04 21.44
N ASN A 1008 -53.99 71.46 21.77
CA ASN A 1008 -52.75 72.20 22.03
C ASN A 1008 -52.02 72.67 20.75
N VAL A 1009 -52.36 72.09 19.59
CA VAL A 1009 -51.77 72.43 18.28
C VAL A 1009 -52.77 73.29 17.47
N ASN A 1010 -54.06 72.92 17.50
CA ASN A 1010 -55.18 73.62 16.86
C ASN A 1010 -54.88 74.01 15.40
N VAL A 1011 -54.65 73.01 14.54
CA VAL A 1011 -54.33 73.19 13.11
C VAL A 1011 -55.54 73.77 12.39
N MET A 1012 -55.39 74.92 11.71
CA MET A 1012 -56.47 75.51 10.90
C MET A 1012 -56.53 74.87 9.52
N ASP A 1013 -57.68 74.92 8.84
CA ASP A 1013 -57.87 74.35 7.48
C ASP A 1013 -56.82 74.85 6.48
N GLU A 1014 -56.44 76.13 6.57
CA GLU A 1014 -55.43 76.76 5.72
C GLU A 1014 -53.99 76.26 5.99
N GLU A 1015 -53.75 75.63 7.14
CA GLU A 1015 -52.43 75.17 7.59
C GLU A 1015 -52.23 73.66 7.42
N VAL A 1016 -53.26 72.93 6.98
CA VAL A 1016 -53.26 71.47 6.88
C VAL A 1016 -52.17 70.96 5.92
N GLU A 1017 -52.03 71.57 4.73
CA GLU A 1017 -51.00 71.15 3.76
C GLU A 1017 -49.58 71.36 4.29
N GLU A 1018 -49.35 72.45 5.02
CA GLU A 1018 -48.05 72.78 5.59
C GLU A 1018 -47.68 71.85 6.75
N ALA A 1019 -48.65 71.56 7.63
CA ALA A 1019 -48.48 70.61 8.72
C ALA A 1019 -48.26 69.18 8.21
N LEU A 1020 -48.97 68.77 7.15
CA LEU A 1020 -48.75 67.48 6.49
C LEU A 1020 -47.34 67.39 5.90
N LYS A 1021 -46.88 68.44 5.21
CA LYS A 1021 -45.52 68.47 4.65
C LYS A 1021 -44.46 68.35 5.75
N TYR A 1022 -44.64 69.06 6.87
CA TYR A 1022 -43.72 68.97 8.00
C TYR A 1022 -43.67 67.55 8.59
N LEU A 1023 -44.81 66.89 8.77
CA LEU A 1023 -44.87 65.51 9.26
C LEU A 1023 -44.13 64.53 8.35
N HIS A 1024 -44.28 64.65 7.04
CA HIS A 1024 -43.56 63.80 6.08
C HIS A 1024 -42.04 64.04 6.07
N GLU A 1025 -41.59 65.25 6.40
CA GLU A 1025 -40.16 65.60 6.47
C GLU A 1025 -39.49 65.23 7.81
N HIS A 1026 -40.26 65.13 8.90
CA HIS A 1026 -39.73 65.01 10.28
C HIS A 1026 -40.08 63.70 10.99
N LEU A 1027 -40.90 62.83 10.39
CA LEU A 1027 -41.10 61.44 10.84
C LEU A 1027 -40.19 60.50 10.04
N GLU A 1028 -39.26 59.84 10.74
CA GLU A 1028 -38.26 58.95 10.14
C GLU A 1028 -38.84 57.57 9.76
N SER A 1029 -39.94 57.14 10.39
CA SER A 1029 -40.59 55.86 10.12
C SER A 1029 -41.50 55.92 8.89
N GLU A 1030 -41.74 54.78 8.24
CA GLU A 1030 -42.68 54.73 7.11
C GLU A 1030 -44.12 55.05 7.55
N VAL A 1031 -44.91 55.68 6.67
CA VAL A 1031 -46.26 56.19 6.99
C VAL A 1031 -47.18 55.15 7.64
N GLY A 1032 -47.11 53.88 7.22
CA GLY A 1032 -47.93 52.83 7.83
C GLY A 1032 -47.58 52.50 9.29
N LEU A 1033 -46.39 52.87 9.76
CA LEU A 1033 -45.91 52.65 11.11
C LEU A 1033 -46.10 53.84 12.05
N TRP A 1034 -46.51 55.01 11.53
CA TRP A 1034 -46.70 56.19 12.37
C TRP A 1034 -47.75 55.91 13.43
N THR A 1035 -47.45 56.27 14.67
CA THR A 1035 -48.41 56.18 15.78
C THR A 1035 -49.11 57.52 16.02
N GLU A 1036 -50.29 57.47 16.66
CA GLU A 1036 -51.03 58.66 17.06
C GLU A 1036 -50.16 59.60 17.94
N GLU A 1037 -49.35 59.04 18.83
CA GLU A 1037 -48.46 59.80 19.73
C GLU A 1037 -47.31 60.50 18.99
N GLU A 1038 -46.61 59.80 18.10
CA GLU A 1038 -45.51 60.35 17.31
C GLU A 1038 -45.99 61.52 16.42
N VAL A 1039 -47.15 61.36 15.77
CA VAL A 1039 -47.77 62.41 14.96
C VAL A 1039 -48.14 63.61 15.83
N LYS A 1040 -48.75 63.37 17.00
CA LYS A 1040 -49.13 64.42 17.94
C LYS A 1040 -47.91 65.21 18.45
N ASP A 1041 -46.81 64.54 18.77
CA ASP A 1041 -45.61 65.20 19.27
C ASP A 1041 -44.91 66.01 18.18
N LYS A 1042 -44.80 65.49 16.95
CA LYS A 1042 -44.23 66.26 15.82
C LYS A 1042 -45.10 67.44 15.39
N LEU A 1043 -46.42 67.35 15.54
CA LEU A 1043 -47.30 68.50 15.32
C LEU A 1043 -47.14 69.60 16.38
N LYS A 1044 -46.80 69.24 17.63
CA LYS A 1044 -46.44 70.24 18.64
C LYS A 1044 -45.11 70.91 18.28
N ASP A 1045 -44.11 70.15 17.87
CA ASP A 1045 -42.80 70.68 17.42
C ASP A 1045 -42.99 71.66 16.24
N TRP A 1046 -43.84 71.29 15.26
CA TRP A 1046 -44.22 72.16 14.15
C TRP A 1046 -44.83 73.48 14.62
N ARG A 1047 -45.80 73.42 15.55
CA ARG A 1047 -46.47 74.63 16.07
C ARG A 1047 -45.49 75.52 16.84
N ILE A 1048 -44.56 74.94 17.59
CA ILE A 1048 -43.49 75.65 18.29
C ILE A 1048 -42.56 76.35 17.29
N SER A 1049 -42.21 75.67 16.18
CA SER A 1049 -41.35 76.22 15.14
C SER A 1049 -41.97 77.44 14.43
N LYS A 1050 -43.30 77.51 14.33
CA LYS A 1050 -44.04 78.66 13.78
C LYS A 1050 -44.08 79.90 14.67
N VAL A 1051 -44.00 79.72 15.99
CA VAL A 1051 -44.14 80.82 16.98
C VAL A 1051 -42.83 81.58 17.21
N THR A 1052 -41.70 81.08 16.70
CA THR A 1052 -40.38 81.68 16.94
C THR A 1052 -39.96 82.55 15.73
N PRO A 1053 -39.85 83.89 15.84
CA PRO A 1053 -39.39 84.73 14.73
C PRO A 1053 -37.88 84.58 14.50
N ILE A 1054 -37.52 84.48 13.22
CA ILE A 1054 -36.14 84.48 12.71
C ILE A 1054 -35.40 85.76 13.15
N VAL A 1055 -34.28 85.61 13.85
CA VAL A 1055 -33.24 86.65 13.99
C VAL A 1055 -31.87 86.02 13.70
N GLN A 1056 -31.31 86.37 12.54
CA GLN A 1056 -29.86 86.57 12.35
C GLN A 1056 -29.59 88.09 12.41
N PRO A 1057 -28.34 88.63 12.47
CA PRO A 1057 -26.99 88.02 12.44
C PRO A 1057 -26.05 88.58 13.55
N ALA A 1058 -24.82 88.09 13.73
CA ALA A 1058 -23.54 88.67 13.23
C ALA A 1058 -22.46 88.38 14.31
N SER A 1059 -21.15 88.25 14.13
CA SER A 1059 -20.21 88.39 13.00
C SER A 1059 -18.83 87.92 13.52
N THR A 1060 -18.01 87.24 12.70
CA THR A 1060 -16.65 87.62 12.24
C THR A 1060 -15.79 86.33 12.32
N SER A 1061 -14.93 85.94 11.38
CA SER A 1061 -14.31 86.59 10.23
C SER A 1061 -13.83 85.54 9.20
N ASN A 1062 -14.23 85.76 7.96
CA ASN A 1062 -13.66 85.32 6.67
C ASN A 1062 -12.22 85.86 6.45
N PRO A 1063 -11.51 85.62 5.32
CA PRO A 1063 -11.76 84.75 4.13
C PRO A 1063 -10.44 83.96 3.74
N SER A 1064 -10.25 83.19 2.66
CA SER A 1064 -10.83 83.14 1.31
C SER A 1064 -10.41 81.82 0.60
N THR A 1065 -11.36 81.16 -0.08
CA THR A 1065 -11.37 80.73 -1.52
C THR A 1065 -10.23 79.81 -2.04
N ILE A 1066 -10.43 78.66 -2.74
CA ILE A 1066 -10.99 78.47 -4.10
C ILE A 1066 -10.97 76.94 -4.50
N ILE A 1067 -12.09 76.46 -5.08
CA ILE A 1067 -12.34 75.41 -6.14
C ILE A 1067 -12.27 73.87 -5.84
N ASP A 1068 -13.34 73.20 -6.33
CA ASP A 1068 -13.60 71.81 -6.83
C ASP A 1068 -12.53 70.72 -6.65
N ASP A 1069 -12.83 69.44 -6.41
CA ASP A 1069 -13.82 68.59 -7.10
C ASP A 1069 -14.04 67.27 -6.28
N SER A 1070 -15.17 66.61 -6.55
CA SER A 1070 -15.61 65.23 -6.27
C SER A 1070 -14.69 64.22 -5.54
N SER A 1071 -15.25 63.47 -4.57
CA SER A 1071 -15.42 61.99 -4.62
C SER A 1071 -15.69 61.29 -3.25
N VAL A 1072 -16.73 60.45 -3.26
CA VAL A 1072 -16.88 59.13 -2.61
C VAL A 1072 -16.83 59.03 -1.08
N ASP A 1073 -18.03 58.88 -0.51
CA ASP A 1073 -18.31 58.31 0.80
C ASP A 1073 -17.73 56.89 0.97
N THR A 1074 -17.00 56.67 2.05
CA THR A 1074 -16.72 55.36 2.63
C THR A 1074 -17.41 55.26 3.99
N PRO A 1075 -18.08 54.14 4.34
CA PRO A 1075 -18.87 54.06 5.55
C PRO A 1075 -18.01 53.92 6.80
N ALA A 1076 -18.43 54.60 7.88
CA ALA A 1076 -17.82 54.51 9.20
C ALA A 1076 -17.91 53.08 9.76
N VAL A 1077 -16.77 52.50 10.14
CA VAL A 1077 -16.67 51.16 10.73
C VAL A 1077 -16.83 51.22 12.25
N ASP A 1078 -17.69 50.36 12.79
CA ASP A 1078 -17.97 50.20 14.22
C ASP A 1078 -16.73 49.71 14.99
N SER A 1079 -16.22 50.55 15.90
CA SER A 1079 -15.07 50.35 16.77
C SER A 1079 -15.19 49.13 17.69
N GLU A 1080 -16.42 48.74 18.06
CA GLU A 1080 -16.69 47.58 18.91
C GLU A 1080 -16.49 46.25 18.16
N GLU A 1081 -16.87 46.19 16.88
CA GLU A 1081 -16.75 44.99 16.06
C GLU A 1081 -15.28 44.68 15.72
N LEU A 1082 -14.49 45.71 15.46
CA LEU A 1082 -13.04 45.62 15.26
C LEU A 1082 -12.32 45.07 16.51
N LYS A 1083 -12.70 45.52 17.72
CA LYS A 1083 -12.14 45.00 18.98
C LYS A 1083 -12.49 43.52 19.20
N LYS A 1084 -13.73 43.11 18.91
CA LYS A 1084 -14.15 41.70 19.01
C LYS A 1084 -13.42 40.81 18.01
N LYS A 1085 -13.24 41.25 16.77
CA LYS A 1085 -12.46 40.53 15.75
C LYS A 1085 -10.98 40.40 16.15
N ARG A 1086 -10.39 41.47 16.70
CA ARG A 1086 -8.99 41.47 17.17
C ARG A 1086 -8.75 40.47 18.31
N ASN A 1087 -9.62 40.45 19.32
CA ASN A 1087 -9.49 39.51 20.43
C ASN A 1087 -9.72 38.05 20.00
N LYS A 1088 -10.59 37.80 19.02
CA LYS A 1088 -10.81 36.46 18.46
C LYS A 1088 -9.62 35.95 17.66
N ALA A 1089 -8.88 36.84 16.98
CA ALA A 1089 -7.67 36.48 16.24
C ALA A 1089 -6.51 36.12 17.19
N ILE A 1090 -6.30 36.93 18.25
CA ILE A 1090 -5.23 36.69 19.25
C ILE A 1090 -5.45 35.36 19.99
N ASN A 1091 -6.70 35.05 20.37
CA ASN A 1091 -7.01 33.82 21.12
C ASN A 1091 -7.00 32.53 20.27
N ARG A 1092 -6.83 32.63 18.94
CA ARG A 1092 -6.75 31.45 18.05
C ARG A 1092 -5.33 30.95 17.83
N ILE A 1093 -4.32 31.71 18.25
CA ILE A 1093 -2.90 31.36 18.07
C ILE A 1093 -2.43 30.73 19.38
N ASN A 1094 -2.30 29.41 19.42
CA ASN A 1094 -1.91 28.67 20.63
C ASN A 1094 -0.43 28.26 20.63
N ASN A 1095 0.24 28.19 19.47
CA ASN A 1095 1.68 27.92 19.35
C ASN A 1095 2.29 28.61 18.09
N SER A 1096 3.62 28.54 17.95
CA SER A 1096 4.36 29.16 16.82
C SER A 1096 4.11 28.50 15.47
N GLU A 1097 3.72 27.21 15.44
CA GLU A 1097 3.38 26.46 14.23
C GLU A 1097 2.05 26.96 13.63
N ASP A 1098 1.04 27.20 14.48
CA ASP A 1098 -0.28 27.71 14.09
C ASP A 1098 -0.17 29.11 13.47
N LEU A 1099 0.73 29.95 14.01
CA LEU A 1099 1.01 31.27 13.46
C LEU A 1099 1.67 31.17 12.07
N ARG A 1100 2.63 30.26 11.92
CA ARG A 1100 3.34 30.04 10.64
C ARG A 1100 2.39 29.53 9.56
N GLN A 1101 1.52 28.59 9.89
CA GLN A 1101 0.51 28.05 8.97
C GLN A 1101 -0.53 29.11 8.58
N ALA A 1102 -0.95 29.96 9.53
CA ALA A 1102 -1.88 31.05 9.23
C ALA A 1102 -1.26 32.11 8.30
N ILE A 1103 0.03 32.44 8.49
CA ILE A 1103 0.77 33.35 7.62
C ILE A 1103 0.97 32.74 6.22
N GLU A 1104 1.32 31.45 6.13
CA GLU A 1104 1.41 30.74 4.85
C GLU A 1104 0.07 30.76 4.10
N ASN A 1105 -1.04 30.49 4.79
CA ASN A 1105 -2.37 30.55 4.17
C ASN A 1105 -2.71 31.97 3.69
N MET A 1106 -2.36 33.02 4.46
CA MET A 1106 -2.55 34.42 4.04
C MET A 1106 -1.69 34.79 2.83
N ILE A 1107 -0.46 34.29 2.74
CA ILE A 1107 0.42 34.49 1.57
C ILE A 1107 -0.15 33.76 0.33
N THR A 1108 -0.83 32.64 0.53
CA THR A 1108 -1.34 31.81 -0.57
C THR A 1108 -2.69 32.31 -1.12
N GLU A 1109 -3.48 33.02 -0.30
CA GLU A 1109 -4.86 33.40 -0.63
C GLU A 1109 -5.06 34.91 -0.95
N GLU A 1110 -4.08 35.80 -0.73
CA GLU A 1110 -4.24 37.26 -0.83
C GLU A 1110 -3.29 37.96 -1.84
N ASP A 1111 -3.62 39.19 -2.22
CA ASP A 1111 -2.88 40.03 -3.18
C ASP A 1111 -1.55 40.61 -2.62
N SER A 1112 -0.64 41.00 -3.52
CA SER A 1112 0.73 41.51 -3.24
C SER A 1112 0.84 42.53 -2.09
N PHE A 1113 -0.19 43.34 -1.87
CA PHE A 1113 -0.21 44.36 -0.82
C PHE A 1113 -0.18 43.77 0.61
N VAL A 1114 -0.82 42.61 0.82
CA VAL A 1114 -0.84 41.94 2.14
C VAL A 1114 0.54 41.36 2.46
N ILE A 1115 1.24 40.85 1.45
CA ILE A 1115 2.61 40.35 1.56
C ILE A 1115 3.58 41.49 1.92
N ASP A 1116 3.44 42.66 1.29
CA ASP A 1116 4.26 43.84 1.59
C ASP A 1116 4.08 44.35 3.03
N ILE A 1117 2.86 44.25 3.58
CA ILE A 1117 2.61 44.60 4.98
C ILE A 1117 3.28 43.58 5.92
N LEU A 1118 3.17 42.28 5.64
CA LEU A 1118 3.79 41.23 6.45
C LEU A 1118 5.32 41.38 6.49
N LEU A 1119 5.96 41.66 5.35
CA LEU A 1119 7.40 41.93 5.25
C LEU A 1119 7.87 43.17 6.02
N LYS A 1120 6.95 44.06 6.43
CA LYS A 1120 7.29 45.26 7.20
C LYS A 1120 7.42 44.99 8.70
N TYR A 1121 6.90 43.85 9.17
CA TYR A 1121 6.80 43.49 10.60
C TYR A 1121 7.51 42.17 10.96
N VAL A 1122 8.08 41.48 9.98
CA VAL A 1122 9.05 40.37 10.11
C VAL A 1122 10.41 40.92 9.73
#